data_AF-A0A8I3A4U2-F1
#
_entry.id   AF-A0A8I3A4U2-F1
#
_cell.length_a   1.000
_cell.length_b   1.000
_cell.length_c   1.000
_cell.angle_alpha   90.00
_cell.angle_beta   90.00
_cell.angle_gamma   90.00
#
_symmetry.space_group_name_H-M   'P 1'
#
loop_
_entity.id
_entity.type
_entity.pdbx_description
1 polymer ?
#
loop_
_entity_poly.entity_id
_entity_poly.type
_entity_poly.pdbx_seq_one_letter_code
_entity_poly.pdbx_strand_id
1 'polypeptide(L)'
;MILTPTRYILEGPVADQSNSVLRRFGHHECFLRVSFQDENRSKLRRDLETSITELLAKRYRPALLNGRKVAGRLYHMLGYSMSGLKEHSLWFVTPFLDDQGRLLDAKTIRDSLGDFSRLLYQPARLGARWSQAFSATDPSISLEPHEIVPIDDIKSPANKVMTDGSTINRPARGRAPSAFQFRLGGAKGMVVQDPTLEGRVVCLRPSQVKFDAPDNRTFDIQSTSLRPKAMFLNRPLIVLLEYLGASDERIIELQDRSINEAQSVQHSFIDASKVLQQHGLGTSFHLPSLFRSMSTILKLKIYDGTNAGDESDGLYNDLIANGLHCAETHILRELKYRAHIAVPGSFTLLGVSDEWDCLREGEIFATVHDEKTGLYQEITGTVAITRSPQIHPGDVQTVTAVRREELEHLTNVVVFSCRGNRPLSSCLGGGDMDGDDFNLILDPKLIHQENATPGEYISLPIKQTSGPCGIEDVVDFIFDYIEADLVGLIAISHLRFSDLANPSCTDCLRLAELASQAVDFPKTGTPVKFQDMPRHRNREKPDFLAREGAGLNPEQYYNSPKLLGQLFRRVPVKDWMPQEWNETHTPSGGDLVEHALRQVGLYGLGLSLAAPSDELQEEMEYLLDDYCQRLLAIATTYTMSKNKDVYVSESELVSGTIMANWSDHHRRREAVGAMNLQTHELVRAVRAEMRGGSTTTHEDEDEEYTDDFDWDEDEDDYYKESRHIAETFKRAWAGWCAAETLLRVEPASYGTQSFGLIALGRMLELIKAARQLV
;
A
#
# COMPACT_ATOMS: atom_id res chain seq x y z
N MET A 1 -15.24 11.87 10.06
CA MET A 1 -15.37 12.40 11.44
C MET A 1 -14.44 11.62 12.37
N ILE A 2 -13.77 12.28 13.30
CA ILE A 2 -12.95 11.66 14.35
C ILE A 2 -13.58 11.92 15.72
N LEU A 3 -13.76 10.85 16.51
CA LEU A 3 -14.18 10.88 17.89
C LEU A 3 -12.97 10.71 18.81
N THR A 4 -12.71 11.73 19.61
CA THR A 4 -11.64 11.74 20.63
C THR A 4 -12.22 11.69 22.04
N PRO A 5 -11.41 11.46 23.10
CA PRO A 5 -11.91 11.42 24.47
C PRO A 5 -12.63 12.68 24.92
N THR A 6 -12.28 13.85 24.37
CA THR A 6 -12.86 15.14 24.76
C THR A 6 -13.60 15.86 23.64
N ARG A 7 -13.22 15.71 22.36
CA ARG A 7 -13.83 16.45 21.23
C ARG A 7 -14.33 15.57 20.06
N TYR A 8 -15.01 16.22 19.13
CA TYR A 8 -15.35 15.72 17.81
C TYR A 8 -14.60 16.57 16.77
N ILE A 9 -13.96 15.93 15.80
CA ILE A 9 -13.26 16.62 14.71
C ILE A 9 -13.96 16.23 13.41
N LEU A 10 -14.47 17.23 12.69
CA LEU A 10 -15.02 17.05 11.35
C LEU A 10 -13.90 17.30 10.34
N GLU A 11 -13.71 16.33 9.45
CA GLU A 11 -12.72 16.36 8.37
C GLU A 11 -13.43 15.94 7.10
N GLY A 12 -13.02 16.53 5.98
CA GLY A 12 -13.59 16.29 4.66
C GLY A 12 -14.74 17.24 4.26
N PRO A 13 -15.40 16.97 3.11
CA PRO A 13 -15.26 15.76 2.29
C PRO A 13 -13.86 15.58 1.69
N VAL A 14 -13.35 14.34 1.67
CA VAL A 14 -12.06 13.95 1.07
C VAL A 14 -12.26 12.74 0.17
N ALA A 15 -11.47 12.63 -0.90
CA ALA A 15 -11.39 11.42 -1.70
C ALA A 15 -10.85 10.26 -0.83
N ASP A 16 -11.43 9.08 -1.01
CA ASP A 16 -11.09 7.85 -0.28
C ASP A 16 -11.28 6.66 -1.21
N GLN A 17 -10.59 5.54 -0.94
CA GLN A 17 -10.72 4.36 -1.79
C GLN A 17 -12.13 3.77 -1.68
N SER A 18 -12.74 3.46 -2.82
CA SER A 18 -14.11 2.95 -2.90
C SER A 18 -14.22 1.49 -2.38
N ASN A 19 -15.44 1.06 -2.07
CA ASN A 19 -15.77 -0.34 -1.72
C ASN A 19 -17.12 -0.74 -2.30
N SER A 20 -17.42 -2.04 -2.31
CA SER A 20 -18.61 -2.55 -2.99
C SER A 20 -19.93 -2.05 -2.39
N VAL A 21 -19.99 -1.76 -1.09
CA VAL A 21 -21.18 -1.16 -0.46
C VAL A 21 -21.40 0.27 -0.97
N LEU A 22 -20.37 1.13 -0.93
CA LEU A 22 -20.50 2.50 -1.41
C LEU A 22 -20.89 2.54 -2.90
N ARG A 23 -20.29 1.68 -3.73
CA ARG A 23 -20.64 1.57 -5.16
C ARG A 23 -22.08 1.07 -5.37
N ARG A 24 -22.47 0.00 -4.67
CA ARG A 24 -23.77 -0.66 -4.86
C ARG A 24 -24.94 0.25 -4.50
N PHE A 25 -24.80 1.07 -3.46
CA PHE A 25 -25.89 1.90 -2.96
C PHE A 25 -25.79 3.37 -3.37
N GLY A 26 -24.69 3.81 -3.97
CA GLY A 26 -24.49 5.20 -4.39
C GLY A 26 -24.61 6.18 -3.22
N HIS A 27 -25.15 7.37 -3.48
CA HIS A 27 -25.47 8.38 -2.46
C HIS A 27 -24.34 8.59 -1.45
N HIS A 28 -23.11 8.81 -1.94
CA HIS A 28 -21.91 8.89 -1.10
C HIS A 28 -22.03 9.95 0.03
N GLU A 29 -22.84 10.99 -0.18
CA GLU A 29 -23.18 12.01 0.81
C GLU A 29 -23.97 11.51 2.03
N CYS A 30 -24.51 10.30 1.97
CA CYS A 30 -25.25 9.64 3.05
C CYS A 30 -24.37 8.72 3.91
N PHE A 31 -23.11 8.52 3.52
CA PHE A 31 -22.15 7.70 4.25
C PHE A 31 -21.14 8.55 5.00
N LEU A 32 -20.75 8.09 6.19
CA LEU A 32 -19.82 8.79 7.07
C LEU A 32 -18.82 7.81 7.66
N ARG A 33 -17.53 8.04 7.40
CA ARG A 33 -16.45 7.35 8.09
C ARG A 33 -16.21 7.98 9.47
N VAL A 34 -16.22 7.14 10.50
CA VAL A 34 -16.06 7.54 11.90
C VAL A 34 -14.88 6.81 12.52
N SER A 35 -13.84 7.55 12.91
CA SER A 35 -12.63 6.99 13.54
C SER A 35 -12.56 7.32 15.03
N PHE A 36 -12.19 6.34 15.86
CA PHE A 36 -12.03 6.46 17.30
C PHE A 36 -10.56 6.59 17.65
N GLN A 37 -10.16 7.78 18.09
CA GLN A 37 -8.74 8.13 18.23
C GLN A 37 -8.50 8.88 19.54
N ASP A 38 -7.26 8.94 19.99
CA ASP A 38 -6.86 9.78 21.13
C ASP A 38 -6.71 11.25 20.72
N GLU A 39 -6.51 12.16 21.68
CA GLU A 39 -6.41 13.61 21.48
C GLU A 39 -5.25 14.05 20.58
N ASN A 40 -4.17 13.26 20.56
CA ASN A 40 -3.05 13.43 19.65
C ASN A 40 -3.27 12.75 18.30
N ARG A 41 -4.53 12.41 17.97
CA ARG A 41 -4.88 11.53 16.85
C ARG A 41 -4.09 10.22 17.02
N SER A 42 -4.10 9.66 18.22
CA SER A 42 -3.64 8.33 18.64
C SER A 42 -4.53 7.19 18.20
N LYS A 43 -4.09 5.93 18.06
CA LYS A 43 -5.03 4.85 18.38
C LYS A 43 -5.34 4.94 19.88
N LEU A 44 -6.57 4.63 20.26
CA LEU A 44 -6.90 4.47 21.67
C LEU A 44 -6.07 3.29 22.20
N ARG A 45 -5.21 3.55 23.19
CA ARG A 45 -4.37 2.54 23.81
C ARG A 45 -4.77 2.37 25.25
N ARG A 46 -4.63 1.14 25.75
CA ARG A 46 -4.74 0.87 27.17
C ARG A 46 -3.59 1.57 27.90
N ASP A 47 -3.95 2.42 28.86
CA ASP A 47 -3.01 3.04 29.80
C ASP A 47 -3.03 2.25 31.13
N LEU A 48 -1.93 2.26 31.87
CA LEU A 48 -1.86 1.70 33.22
C LEU A 48 -2.58 2.59 34.24
N GLU A 49 -2.65 3.90 33.99
CA GLU A 49 -3.21 4.88 34.90
C GLU A 49 -4.69 5.20 34.60
N THR A 50 -5.16 4.92 33.39
CA THR A 50 -6.51 5.29 32.93
C THR A 50 -7.28 4.09 32.37
N SER A 51 -8.52 3.91 32.82
CA SER A 51 -9.41 2.85 32.31
C SER A 51 -9.99 3.21 30.94
N ILE A 52 -9.44 2.61 29.89
CA ILE A 52 -10.00 2.68 28.53
C ILE A 52 -11.44 2.13 28.48
N THR A 53 -11.74 1.11 29.29
CA THR A 53 -13.06 0.49 29.38
C THR A 53 -14.15 1.48 29.77
N GLU A 54 -13.88 2.36 30.75
CA GLU A 54 -14.86 3.38 31.14
C GLU A 54 -15.09 4.42 30.04
N LEU A 55 -14.02 4.81 29.33
CA LEU A 55 -14.11 5.73 28.21
C LEU A 55 -14.95 5.13 27.07
N LEU A 56 -14.67 3.88 26.68
CA LEU A 56 -15.42 3.14 25.68
C LEU A 56 -16.90 3.05 26.07
N ALA A 57 -17.20 2.65 27.30
CA ALA A 57 -18.56 2.48 27.79
C ALA A 57 -19.35 3.79 27.88
N LYS A 58 -18.77 4.87 28.41
CA LYS A 58 -19.49 6.13 28.67
C LYS A 58 -19.59 7.03 27.44
N ARG A 59 -18.55 7.06 26.59
CA ARG A 59 -18.46 8.03 25.48
C ARG A 59 -18.73 7.40 24.12
N TYR A 60 -18.13 6.24 23.84
CA TYR A 60 -18.14 5.65 22.51
C TYR A 60 -19.29 4.67 22.29
N ARG A 61 -19.71 3.90 23.31
CA ARG A 61 -20.87 2.99 23.21
C ARG A 61 -22.16 3.71 22.83
N PRO A 62 -22.51 4.86 23.44
CA PRO A 62 -23.66 5.64 22.97
C PRO A 62 -23.48 6.21 21.56
N ALA A 63 -22.26 6.28 21.02
CA ALA A 63 -22.00 6.69 19.64
C ALA A 63 -22.35 5.63 18.63
N LEU A 64 -21.96 4.40 18.91
CA LEU A 64 -22.20 3.26 18.03
C LEU A 64 -23.68 2.88 18.02
N LEU A 65 -24.33 2.88 19.19
CA LEU A 65 -25.72 2.43 19.32
C LEU A 65 -26.76 3.49 18.93
N ASN A 66 -26.59 4.73 19.41
CA ASN A 66 -27.61 5.78 19.20
C ASN A 66 -27.35 6.63 17.95
N GLY A 67 -26.24 6.37 17.24
CA GLY A 67 -25.81 7.16 16.10
C GLY A 67 -25.26 8.54 16.45
N ARG A 68 -24.91 9.31 15.42
CA ARG A 68 -24.32 10.65 15.53
C ARG A 68 -24.93 11.62 14.54
N LYS A 69 -25.25 12.82 15.04
CA LYS A 69 -25.81 13.90 14.23
C LYS A 69 -24.70 14.75 13.65
N VAL A 70 -24.64 14.87 12.32
CA VAL A 70 -23.67 15.70 11.59
C VAL A 70 -24.43 16.45 10.51
N ALA A 71 -24.22 17.78 10.43
CA ALA A 71 -24.88 18.65 9.45
C ALA A 71 -26.41 18.43 9.35
N GLY A 72 -27.08 18.25 10.50
CA GLY A 72 -28.53 18.05 10.56
C GLY A 72 -29.02 16.61 10.35
N ARG A 73 -28.19 15.69 9.83
CA ARG A 73 -28.54 14.29 9.55
C ARG A 73 -28.08 13.34 10.66
N LEU A 74 -28.87 12.33 11.00
CA LEU A 74 -28.52 11.30 11.99
C LEU A 74 -27.94 10.07 11.29
N TYR A 75 -26.69 9.75 11.59
CA TYR A 75 -25.96 8.62 11.03
C TYR A 75 -25.90 7.46 12.04
N HIS A 76 -26.22 6.25 11.63
CA HIS A 76 -26.13 5.03 12.44
C HIS A 76 -24.98 4.15 11.99
N MET A 77 -24.38 3.39 12.91
CA MET A 77 -23.30 2.46 12.57
C MET A 77 -23.82 1.47 11.53
N LEU A 78 -23.07 1.32 10.45
CA LEU A 78 -23.35 0.42 9.34
C LEU A 78 -22.48 -0.85 9.43
N GLY A 79 -21.16 -0.68 9.50
CA GLY A 79 -20.18 -1.76 9.47
C GLY A 79 -18.75 -1.23 9.53
N TYR A 80 -17.77 -2.06 9.16
CA TYR A 80 -16.35 -1.68 9.11
C TYR A 80 -15.63 -2.58 8.11
N SER A 81 -14.46 -2.18 7.60
CA SER A 81 -13.55 -3.13 6.92
C SER A 81 -12.58 -3.74 7.94
N MET A 82 -11.91 -4.86 7.62
CA MET A 82 -10.91 -5.44 8.53
C MET A 82 -9.73 -4.50 8.82
N SER A 83 -9.31 -3.73 7.81
CA SER A 83 -8.33 -2.65 8.00
C SER A 83 -8.92 -1.54 8.87
N GLY A 84 -10.17 -1.13 8.62
CA GLY A 84 -10.90 -0.16 9.43
C GLY A 84 -10.98 -0.57 10.90
N LEU A 85 -11.32 -1.83 11.21
CA LEU A 85 -11.36 -2.33 12.58
C LEU A 85 -9.99 -2.22 13.27
N LYS A 86 -8.90 -2.58 12.59
CA LYS A 86 -7.53 -2.42 13.10
C LYS A 86 -7.20 -0.95 13.39
N GLU A 87 -7.75 -0.02 12.63
CA GLU A 87 -7.57 1.42 12.80
C GLU A 87 -8.62 2.09 13.70
N HIS A 88 -9.52 1.29 14.29
CA HIS A 88 -10.67 1.78 15.05
C HIS A 88 -11.52 2.76 14.22
N SER A 89 -11.75 2.45 12.95
CA SER A 89 -12.54 3.22 12.00
C SER A 89 -13.72 2.40 11.45
N LEU A 90 -14.91 2.99 11.47
CA LEU A 90 -16.17 2.34 11.12
C LEU A 90 -16.97 3.21 10.14
N TRP A 91 -17.82 2.56 9.36
CA TRP A 91 -18.78 3.20 8.47
C TRP A 91 -20.12 3.43 9.16
N PHE A 92 -20.68 4.59 8.92
CA PHE A 92 -22.03 4.97 9.34
C PHE A 92 -22.84 5.43 8.12
N VAL A 93 -24.16 5.35 8.22
CA VAL A 93 -25.09 5.77 7.16
C VAL A 93 -26.30 6.48 7.75
N THR A 94 -26.77 7.51 7.06
CA THR A 94 -28.06 8.17 7.35
C THR A 94 -29.13 7.67 6.36
N PRO A 95 -30.41 7.54 6.74
CA PRO A 95 -31.42 7.00 5.83
C PRO A 95 -31.59 7.83 4.55
N PHE A 96 -31.75 7.14 3.41
CA PHE A 96 -32.01 7.76 2.10
C PHE A 96 -32.93 6.87 1.26
N LEU A 97 -33.50 7.45 0.19
CA LEU A 97 -34.26 6.69 -0.81
C LEU A 97 -33.34 6.31 -1.95
N ASP A 98 -33.37 5.05 -2.38
CA ASP A 98 -32.71 4.66 -3.63
C ASP A 98 -33.48 5.15 -4.87
N ASP A 99 -32.89 4.93 -6.05
CA ASP A 99 -33.50 5.32 -7.33
C ASP A 99 -34.88 4.67 -7.59
N GLN A 100 -35.18 3.57 -6.89
CA GLN A 100 -36.47 2.88 -6.96
C GLN A 100 -37.45 3.33 -5.85
N GLY A 101 -37.08 4.34 -5.06
CA GLY A 101 -37.90 4.90 -4.00
C GLY A 101 -37.98 4.04 -2.73
N ARG A 102 -37.09 3.04 -2.56
CA ARG A 102 -37.02 2.22 -1.34
C ARG A 102 -36.19 2.93 -0.29
N LEU A 103 -36.68 2.93 0.95
CA LEU A 103 -35.95 3.50 2.09
C LEU A 103 -34.82 2.57 2.53
N LEU A 104 -33.59 3.04 2.38
CA LEU A 104 -32.38 2.39 2.83
C LEU A 104 -31.89 3.01 4.13
N ASP A 105 -31.56 2.18 5.10
CA ASP A 105 -30.96 2.54 6.37
C ASP A 105 -29.86 1.52 6.75
N ALA A 106 -29.21 1.71 7.90
CA ALA A 106 -28.13 0.82 8.32
C ALA A 106 -28.55 -0.65 8.45
N LYS A 107 -29.78 -0.92 8.88
CA LYS A 107 -30.28 -2.28 9.07
C LYS A 107 -30.64 -2.91 7.72
N THR A 108 -31.41 -2.21 6.88
CA THR A 108 -31.82 -2.75 5.58
C THR A 108 -30.63 -2.99 4.66
N ILE A 109 -29.61 -2.12 4.71
CA ILE A 109 -28.35 -2.34 3.98
C ILE A 109 -27.66 -3.61 4.49
N ARG A 110 -27.46 -3.78 5.80
CA ARG A 110 -26.84 -4.99 6.37
C ARG A 110 -27.60 -6.27 6.00
N ASP A 111 -28.93 -6.25 6.11
CA ASP A 111 -29.78 -7.40 5.81
C ASP A 111 -29.70 -7.79 4.32
N SER A 112 -29.37 -6.84 3.44
CA SER A 112 -29.21 -7.07 2.00
C SER A 112 -27.81 -7.55 1.56
N LEU A 113 -26.86 -7.67 2.49
CA LEU A 113 -25.50 -8.12 2.18
C LEU A 113 -25.41 -9.63 1.92
N GLY A 114 -26.28 -10.43 2.55
CA GLY A 114 -26.31 -11.89 2.41
C GLY A 114 -27.08 -12.57 3.55
N ASP A 115 -27.10 -13.90 3.52
CA ASP A 115 -27.67 -14.74 4.59
C ASP A 115 -26.62 -15.03 5.68
N PHE A 116 -26.88 -14.51 6.88
CA PHE A 116 -26.03 -14.70 8.05
C PHE A 116 -26.65 -15.64 9.10
N SER A 117 -27.69 -16.40 8.75
CA SER A 117 -28.40 -17.33 9.65
C SER A 117 -27.46 -18.31 10.39
N ARG A 118 -26.40 -18.77 9.72
CA ARG A 118 -25.37 -19.67 10.31
C ARG A 118 -24.47 -19.00 11.35
N LEU A 119 -24.49 -17.67 11.43
CA LEU A 119 -23.61 -16.85 12.27
C LEU A 119 -24.36 -16.15 13.40
N LEU A 120 -25.67 -16.41 13.54
CA LEU A 120 -26.55 -15.73 14.50
C LEU A 120 -26.07 -15.80 15.94
N TYR A 121 -25.15 -16.68 16.32
CA TYR A 121 -24.66 -16.80 17.70
C TYR A 121 -23.19 -16.41 17.84
N GLN A 122 -22.59 -15.77 16.82
CA GLN A 122 -21.15 -15.53 16.72
C GLN A 122 -20.88 -14.07 16.34
N PRO A 123 -20.91 -13.12 17.30
CA PRO A 123 -20.85 -11.67 17.01
C PRO A 123 -19.59 -11.27 16.23
N ALA A 124 -18.44 -11.80 16.62
CA ALA A 124 -17.16 -11.53 15.96
C ALA A 124 -17.17 -11.99 14.50
N ARG A 125 -17.64 -13.22 14.23
CA ARG A 125 -17.75 -13.74 12.86
C ARG A 125 -18.79 -12.98 12.05
N LEU A 126 -19.93 -12.64 12.64
CA LEU A 126 -20.95 -11.83 11.99
C LEU A 126 -20.38 -10.48 11.54
N GLY A 127 -19.73 -9.75 12.46
CA GLY A 127 -19.03 -8.50 12.13
C GLY A 127 -17.93 -8.68 11.07
N ALA A 128 -17.13 -9.74 11.19
CA ALA A 128 -16.11 -10.06 10.18
C ALA A 128 -16.71 -10.37 8.80
N ARG A 129 -17.91 -10.96 8.71
CA ARG A 129 -18.59 -11.20 7.42
C ARG A 129 -19.21 -9.94 6.84
N TRP A 130 -19.83 -9.09 7.66
CA TRP A 130 -20.19 -7.74 7.22
C TRP A 130 -18.98 -7.00 6.67
N SER A 131 -17.82 -7.16 7.32
CA SER A 131 -16.61 -6.43 6.92
C SER A 131 -16.07 -6.74 5.54
N GLN A 132 -16.39 -7.92 4.99
CA GLN A 132 -15.93 -8.31 3.66
C GLN A 132 -16.48 -7.39 2.58
N ALA A 133 -17.72 -6.90 2.73
CA ALA A 133 -18.37 -5.99 1.78
C ALA A 133 -17.78 -4.56 1.82
N PHE A 134 -17.09 -4.19 2.91
CA PHE A 134 -16.43 -2.88 3.04
C PHE A 134 -14.96 -2.91 2.65
N SER A 135 -14.47 -4.03 2.09
CA SER A 135 -13.07 -4.11 1.63
C SER A 135 -12.86 -3.16 0.46
N ALA A 136 -11.77 -2.38 0.54
CA ALA A 136 -11.37 -1.54 -0.57
C ALA A 136 -11.01 -2.41 -1.77
N THR A 137 -11.66 -2.16 -2.90
CA THR A 137 -11.64 -3.02 -4.09
C THR A 137 -11.94 -2.18 -5.32
N ASP A 138 -11.39 -2.60 -6.46
CA ASP A 138 -11.72 -2.03 -7.75
C ASP A 138 -12.87 -2.84 -8.38
N PRO A 139 -13.91 -2.18 -8.93
CA PRO A 139 -14.98 -2.88 -9.61
C PRO A 139 -14.43 -3.55 -10.87
N SER A 140 -14.85 -4.79 -11.17
CA SER A 140 -14.55 -5.40 -12.46
C SER A 140 -15.80 -5.77 -13.24
N ILE A 141 -16.47 -6.87 -12.93
CA ILE A 141 -17.57 -7.40 -13.75
C ILE A 141 -18.67 -8.03 -12.90
N SER A 142 -19.91 -8.01 -13.42
CA SER A 142 -21.00 -8.80 -12.86
C SER A 142 -21.11 -10.14 -13.59
N LEU A 143 -21.21 -11.23 -12.83
CA LEU A 143 -21.32 -12.59 -13.36
C LEU A 143 -22.78 -13.06 -13.39
N GLU A 144 -23.09 -13.92 -14.36
CA GLU A 144 -24.34 -14.66 -14.42
C GLU A 144 -24.29 -15.92 -13.54
N PRO A 145 -25.42 -16.44 -13.03
CA PRO A 145 -25.42 -17.61 -12.15
C PRO A 145 -24.75 -18.86 -12.75
N HIS A 146 -24.81 -19.04 -14.07
CA HIS A 146 -24.18 -20.17 -14.76
C HIS A 146 -22.67 -20.00 -14.97
N GLU A 147 -22.15 -18.79 -14.78
CA GLU A 147 -20.72 -18.46 -14.85
C GLU A 147 -20.01 -18.76 -13.51
N ILE A 148 -20.75 -19.08 -12.46
CA ILE A 148 -20.24 -19.43 -11.13
C ILE A 148 -20.40 -20.94 -10.91
N VAL A 149 -19.30 -21.68 -10.96
CA VAL A 149 -19.32 -23.15 -10.91
C VAL A 149 -18.79 -23.67 -9.57
N PRO A 150 -19.58 -24.40 -8.77
CA PRO A 150 -19.09 -24.98 -7.52
C PRO A 150 -18.15 -26.16 -7.77
N ILE A 151 -17.03 -26.23 -7.06
CA ILE A 151 -16.07 -27.35 -7.08
C ILE A 151 -15.62 -27.73 -5.65
N ASP A 152 -15.21 -28.98 -5.44
CA ASP A 152 -14.87 -29.53 -4.11
C ASP A 152 -13.43 -29.24 -3.70
N ASP A 153 -13.21 -28.72 -2.48
CA ASP A 153 -11.88 -28.56 -1.88
C ASP A 153 -11.01 -29.82 -1.96
N ILE A 154 -9.73 -29.64 -2.34
CA ILE A 154 -8.75 -30.72 -2.26
C ILE A 154 -8.33 -30.90 -0.81
N LYS A 155 -8.35 -32.14 -0.32
CA LYS A 155 -8.00 -32.47 1.07
C LYS A 155 -6.85 -33.46 1.14
N SER A 156 -5.99 -33.27 2.14
CA SER A 156 -4.92 -34.21 2.46
C SER A 156 -5.47 -35.53 3.00
N PRO A 157 -4.63 -36.60 3.06
CA PRO A 157 -4.97 -37.84 3.77
C PRO A 157 -5.33 -37.61 5.25
N ALA A 158 -4.80 -36.54 5.86
CA ALA A 158 -5.13 -36.10 7.23
C ALA A 158 -6.39 -35.20 7.31
N ASN A 159 -7.17 -35.13 6.23
CA ASN A 159 -8.41 -34.33 6.10
C ASN A 159 -8.20 -32.82 6.32
N LYS A 160 -7.00 -32.30 6.00
CA LYS A 160 -6.71 -30.86 5.97
C LYS A 160 -6.99 -30.32 4.57
N VAL A 161 -7.60 -29.14 4.48
CA VAL A 161 -7.85 -28.48 3.19
C VAL A 161 -6.52 -28.00 2.62
N MET A 162 -6.22 -28.38 1.38
CA MET A 162 -4.98 -28.03 0.67
C MET A 162 -5.15 -26.83 -0.26
N THR A 163 -6.38 -26.52 -0.65
CA THR A 163 -6.77 -25.41 -1.56
C THR A 163 -7.45 -24.25 -0.82
N ASP A 164 -7.20 -24.07 0.48
CA ASP A 164 -7.97 -23.11 1.30
C ASP A 164 -7.76 -21.68 0.78
N GLY A 165 -8.82 -21.13 0.17
CA GLY A 165 -8.81 -19.79 -0.40
C GLY A 165 -8.49 -19.72 -1.88
N SER A 166 -8.09 -20.79 -2.57
CA SER A 166 -7.65 -20.73 -3.99
C SER A 166 -8.47 -21.63 -4.92
N THR A 167 -8.66 -21.20 -6.18
CA THR A 167 -9.50 -21.86 -7.20
C THR A 167 -9.11 -21.41 -8.61
N ILE A 168 -9.80 -21.90 -9.64
CA ILE A 168 -9.55 -21.60 -11.04
C ILE A 168 -10.60 -20.66 -11.69
N ASN A 169 -10.16 -19.89 -12.69
CA ASN A 169 -11.01 -19.17 -13.61
C ASN A 169 -10.45 -19.27 -15.04
N ARG A 170 -11.27 -18.94 -16.04
CA ARG A 170 -10.78 -18.85 -17.42
C ARG A 170 -9.77 -17.68 -17.57
N PRO A 171 -8.71 -17.82 -18.39
CA PRO A 171 -7.87 -16.69 -18.80
C PRO A 171 -8.69 -15.57 -19.47
N ALA A 172 -8.44 -14.33 -19.06
CA ALA A 172 -8.94 -13.18 -19.81
C ALA A 172 -8.19 -13.06 -21.15
N ARG A 173 -8.85 -12.49 -22.18
CA ARG A 173 -8.20 -12.22 -23.47
C ARG A 173 -7.18 -11.09 -23.30
N GLY A 174 -6.02 -11.19 -23.95
CA GLY A 174 -4.95 -10.17 -23.89
C GLY A 174 -3.95 -10.39 -22.74
N ARG A 175 -3.29 -9.30 -22.31
CA ARG A 175 -2.30 -9.30 -21.21
C ARG A 175 -2.99 -9.43 -19.84
N ALA A 176 -3.34 -10.65 -19.46
CA ALA A 176 -4.06 -10.93 -18.22
C ALA A 176 -3.13 -11.46 -17.11
N PRO A 177 -3.25 -10.99 -15.85
CA PRO A 177 -2.45 -11.51 -14.75
C PRO A 177 -2.84 -12.96 -14.44
N SER A 178 -1.85 -13.81 -14.15
CA SER A 178 -2.07 -15.24 -13.86
C SER A 178 -2.99 -15.52 -12.66
N ALA A 179 -3.12 -14.59 -11.71
CA ALA A 179 -4.05 -14.71 -10.60
C ALA A 179 -4.64 -13.36 -10.13
N PHE A 180 -5.84 -13.44 -9.55
CA PHE A 180 -6.55 -12.33 -8.93
C PHE A 180 -6.93 -12.66 -7.49
N GLN A 181 -6.72 -11.73 -6.57
CA GLN A 181 -7.39 -11.73 -5.28
C GLN A 181 -8.78 -11.10 -5.44
N PHE A 182 -9.83 -11.81 -5.06
CA PHE A 182 -11.20 -11.41 -5.39
C PHE A 182 -12.16 -11.40 -4.19
N ARG A 183 -13.27 -10.70 -4.37
CA ARG A 183 -14.51 -10.83 -3.61
C ARG A 183 -15.68 -11.07 -4.56
N LEU A 184 -16.56 -11.98 -4.20
CA LEU A 184 -17.76 -12.30 -4.98
C LEU A 184 -18.89 -12.67 -4.03
N GLY A 185 -19.76 -11.71 -3.71
CA GLY A 185 -20.78 -11.87 -2.68
C GLY A 185 -20.17 -12.30 -1.34
N GLY A 186 -20.56 -13.48 -0.84
CA GLY A 186 -20.02 -14.06 0.38
C GLY A 186 -18.72 -14.87 0.21
N ALA A 187 -18.22 -14.98 -1.03
CA ALA A 187 -16.96 -15.65 -1.34
C ALA A 187 -15.77 -14.68 -1.34
N LYS A 188 -14.60 -15.18 -0.92
CA LYS A 188 -13.31 -14.48 -1.04
C LYS A 188 -12.18 -15.47 -1.29
N GLY A 189 -11.12 -15.00 -1.94
CA GLY A 189 -9.88 -15.76 -2.06
C GLY A 189 -9.05 -15.36 -3.27
N MET A 190 -8.27 -16.31 -3.76
CA MET A 190 -7.51 -16.26 -5.00
C MET A 190 -8.21 -17.05 -6.10
N VAL A 191 -8.20 -16.53 -7.32
CA VAL A 191 -8.47 -17.29 -8.56
C VAL A 191 -7.20 -17.32 -9.40
N VAL A 192 -6.87 -18.47 -9.98
CA VAL A 192 -5.75 -18.68 -10.89
C VAL A 192 -6.27 -19.05 -12.29
N GLN A 193 -5.60 -18.58 -13.32
CA GLN A 193 -6.00 -18.88 -14.69
C GLN A 193 -5.80 -20.35 -15.04
N ASP A 194 -6.86 -20.98 -15.56
CA ASP A 194 -6.84 -22.30 -16.17
C ASP A 194 -7.20 -22.18 -17.66
N PRO A 195 -6.23 -22.41 -18.57
CA PRO A 195 -6.44 -22.28 -20.01
C PRO A 195 -7.39 -23.34 -20.59
N THR A 196 -7.73 -24.38 -19.83
CA THR A 196 -8.63 -25.46 -20.29
C THR A 196 -10.12 -25.13 -20.10
N LEU A 197 -10.46 -24.08 -19.35
CA LEU A 197 -11.85 -23.68 -19.12
C LEU A 197 -12.45 -22.93 -20.33
N GLU A 198 -13.64 -23.35 -20.74
CA GLU A 198 -14.42 -22.71 -21.80
C GLU A 198 -15.48 -21.74 -21.22
N GLY A 199 -15.74 -20.63 -21.92
CA GLY A 199 -16.74 -19.64 -21.50
C GLY A 199 -16.28 -18.73 -20.34
N ARG A 200 -17.08 -17.74 -19.94
CA ARG A 200 -16.75 -16.91 -18.77
C ARG A 200 -17.12 -17.70 -17.52
N VAL A 201 -16.12 -18.25 -16.83
CA VAL A 201 -16.36 -19.11 -15.68
C VAL A 201 -15.39 -18.78 -14.54
N VAL A 202 -15.94 -18.72 -13.33
CA VAL A 202 -15.20 -18.71 -12.06
C VAL A 202 -15.66 -19.91 -11.25
N CYS A 203 -14.71 -20.76 -10.85
CA CYS A 203 -15.02 -21.88 -9.98
C CYS A 203 -14.95 -21.45 -8.52
N LEU A 204 -15.88 -21.89 -7.66
CA LEU A 204 -15.87 -21.58 -6.22
C LEU A 204 -15.81 -22.83 -5.36
N ARG A 205 -14.97 -22.79 -4.32
CA ARG A 205 -14.84 -23.85 -3.31
C ARG A 205 -15.63 -23.54 -2.03
N PRO A 206 -16.09 -24.57 -1.28
CA PRO A 206 -16.69 -24.38 0.05
C PRO A 206 -15.79 -23.59 1.00
N SER A 207 -14.48 -23.80 0.97
CA SER A 207 -13.52 -23.02 1.77
C SER A 207 -13.57 -21.52 1.48
N GLN A 208 -13.87 -21.10 0.24
CA GLN A 208 -13.94 -19.69 -0.16
C GLN A 208 -15.27 -19.02 0.24
N VAL A 209 -16.37 -19.77 0.27
CA VAL A 209 -17.72 -19.26 0.58
C VAL A 209 -17.89 -19.10 2.10
N LYS A 210 -17.93 -17.85 2.56
CA LYS A 210 -17.97 -17.53 3.99
C LYS A 210 -19.39 -17.32 4.53
N PHE A 211 -20.32 -16.96 3.66
CA PHE A 211 -21.77 -16.87 3.86
C PHE A 211 -22.47 -16.90 2.50
N ASP A 212 -23.77 -17.16 2.47
CA ASP A 212 -24.53 -17.26 1.22
C ASP A 212 -25.00 -15.87 0.78
N ALA A 213 -24.79 -15.48 -0.49
CA ALA A 213 -25.17 -14.17 -1.02
C ALA A 213 -25.54 -14.24 -2.51
N PRO A 214 -26.67 -14.89 -2.87
CA PRO A 214 -27.01 -15.20 -4.27
C PRO A 214 -27.28 -13.95 -5.13
N ASP A 215 -27.69 -12.85 -4.49
CA ASP A 215 -28.05 -11.60 -5.16
C ASP A 215 -26.85 -10.69 -5.43
N ASN A 216 -25.66 -11.04 -4.92
CA ASN A 216 -24.43 -10.28 -5.16
C ASN A 216 -23.45 -11.10 -5.99
N ARG A 217 -23.40 -10.80 -7.30
CA ARG A 217 -22.56 -11.49 -8.29
C ARG A 217 -21.50 -10.59 -8.92
N THR A 218 -21.23 -9.44 -8.30
CA THR A 218 -20.12 -8.59 -8.72
C THR A 218 -18.81 -9.23 -8.28
N PHE A 219 -17.93 -9.48 -9.23
CA PHE A 219 -16.56 -9.87 -9.01
C PHE A 219 -15.76 -8.60 -8.77
N ASP A 220 -15.34 -8.38 -7.53
CA ASP A 220 -14.50 -7.23 -7.14
C ASP A 220 -13.05 -7.69 -7.03
N ILE A 221 -12.12 -6.94 -7.63
CA ILE A 221 -10.68 -7.24 -7.59
C ILE A 221 -10.04 -6.46 -6.44
N GLN A 222 -9.28 -7.17 -5.60
CA GLN A 222 -8.52 -6.58 -4.50
C GLN A 222 -7.04 -6.43 -4.84
N SER A 223 -6.47 -7.38 -5.60
CA SER A 223 -5.06 -7.37 -6.02
C SER A 223 -4.86 -8.32 -7.21
N THR A 224 -3.78 -8.14 -7.96
CA THR A 224 -3.44 -8.96 -9.14
C THR A 224 -1.98 -9.41 -9.11
N SER A 225 -1.68 -10.49 -9.84
CA SER A 225 -0.30 -10.95 -10.07
C SER A 225 0.38 -10.25 -11.26
N LEU A 226 -0.06 -9.06 -11.67
CA LEU A 226 0.45 -8.44 -12.89
C LEU A 226 1.96 -8.14 -12.81
N ARG A 227 2.45 -7.75 -11.64
CA ARG A 227 3.88 -7.45 -11.42
C ARG A 227 4.39 -8.14 -10.16
N PRO A 228 5.66 -8.60 -10.16
CA PRO A 228 6.29 -9.12 -8.96
C PRO A 228 6.55 -7.99 -7.96
N LYS A 229 6.49 -8.30 -6.68
CA LYS A 229 6.85 -7.36 -5.61
C LYS A 229 8.31 -7.61 -5.20
N ALA A 230 9.06 -6.54 -4.98
CA ALA A 230 10.41 -6.64 -4.44
C ALA A 230 10.36 -7.19 -3.00
N MET A 231 11.31 -8.06 -2.66
CA MET A 231 11.42 -8.61 -1.32
C MET A 231 12.29 -7.73 -0.42
N PHE A 232 11.79 -7.47 0.78
CA PHE A 232 12.50 -6.76 1.83
C PHE A 232 12.58 -7.59 3.10
N LEU A 233 13.75 -7.54 3.76
CA LEU A 233 13.90 -7.97 5.13
C LEU A 233 13.11 -7.06 6.06
N ASN A 234 12.77 -7.60 7.23
CA ASN A 234 12.19 -6.84 8.33
C ASN A 234 12.74 -7.37 9.65
N ARG A 235 12.55 -6.62 10.75
CA ARG A 235 13.09 -6.99 12.06
C ARG A 235 12.79 -8.44 12.49
N PRO A 236 11.53 -8.93 12.47
CA PRO A 236 11.25 -10.32 12.80
C PRO A 236 11.97 -11.33 11.88
N LEU A 237 12.02 -11.08 10.57
CA LEU A 237 12.70 -11.98 9.64
C LEU A 237 14.20 -12.06 9.92
N ILE A 238 14.86 -10.91 10.14
CA ILE A 238 16.30 -10.88 10.40
C ILE A 238 16.63 -11.67 11.66
N VAL A 239 15.82 -11.54 12.71
CA VAL A 239 15.98 -12.31 13.96
C VAL A 239 15.86 -13.81 13.71
N LEU A 240 14.94 -14.24 12.85
CA LEU A 240 14.80 -15.65 12.49
C LEU A 240 15.94 -16.14 11.60
N LEU A 241 16.36 -15.35 10.61
CA LEU A 241 17.46 -15.70 9.72
C LEU A 241 18.80 -15.81 10.47
N GLU A 242 19.10 -14.85 11.36
CA GLU A 242 20.27 -14.89 12.27
C GLU A 242 20.24 -16.18 13.11
N TYR A 243 19.07 -16.52 13.67
CA TYR A 243 18.91 -17.74 14.46
C TYR A 243 19.05 -19.04 13.65
N LEU A 244 18.54 -19.06 12.41
CA LEU A 244 18.60 -20.22 11.52
C LEU A 244 19.96 -20.37 10.82
N GLY A 245 20.90 -19.46 11.07
CA GLY A 245 22.28 -19.54 10.58
C GLY A 245 22.51 -18.94 9.19
N ALA A 246 21.67 -17.98 8.77
CA ALA A 246 21.98 -17.15 7.61
C ALA A 246 23.25 -16.31 7.86
N SER A 247 23.93 -15.86 6.80
CA SER A 247 25.13 -15.04 6.94
C SER A 247 24.79 -13.62 7.38
N ASP A 248 25.20 -13.28 8.60
CA ASP A 248 25.11 -11.93 9.16
C ASP A 248 25.86 -10.91 8.28
N GLU A 249 27.05 -11.28 7.79
CA GLU A 249 27.85 -10.44 6.89
C GLU A 249 27.08 -10.12 5.61
N ARG A 250 26.33 -11.08 5.07
CA ARG A 250 25.51 -10.84 3.88
C ARG A 250 24.38 -9.85 4.15
N ILE A 251 23.73 -9.94 5.30
CA ILE A 251 22.66 -8.98 5.66
C ILE A 251 23.25 -7.57 5.86
N ILE A 252 24.45 -7.47 6.45
CA ILE A 252 25.18 -6.20 6.57
C ILE A 252 25.55 -5.63 5.21
N GLU A 253 26.07 -6.44 4.28
CA GLU A 253 26.37 -6.03 2.90
C GLU A 253 25.12 -5.48 2.18
N LEU A 254 23.96 -6.13 2.37
CA LEU A 254 22.69 -5.68 1.80
C LEU A 254 22.24 -4.34 2.39
N GLN A 255 22.40 -4.14 3.71
CA GLN A 255 22.11 -2.85 4.34
C GLN A 255 23.03 -1.75 3.81
N ASP A 256 24.34 -2.01 3.72
CA ASP A 256 25.31 -1.03 3.23
C ASP A 256 24.98 -0.63 1.78
N ARG A 257 24.56 -1.59 0.94
CA ARG A 257 24.05 -1.30 -0.39
C ARG A 257 22.82 -0.40 -0.36
N SER A 258 21.82 -0.72 0.45
CA SER A 258 20.60 0.10 0.57
C SER A 258 20.87 1.52 1.10
N ILE A 259 21.87 1.71 1.98
CA ILE A 259 22.31 3.03 2.44
C ILE A 259 22.92 3.81 1.26
N ASN A 260 23.82 3.19 0.50
CA ASN A 260 24.45 3.83 -0.65
C ASN A 260 23.43 4.18 -1.75
N GLU A 261 22.46 3.29 -2.00
CA GLU A 261 21.35 3.55 -2.93
C GLU A 261 20.52 4.75 -2.46
N ALA A 262 20.16 4.82 -1.16
CA ALA A 262 19.42 5.96 -0.62
C ALA A 262 20.17 7.28 -0.80
N GLN A 263 21.50 7.30 -0.62
CA GLN A 263 22.32 8.50 -0.77
C GLN A 263 22.55 8.88 -2.24
N SER A 264 22.53 7.91 -3.16
CA SER A 264 22.76 8.15 -4.59
C SER A 264 21.72 9.07 -5.24
N VAL A 265 20.53 9.19 -4.65
CA VAL A 265 19.44 10.02 -5.18
C VAL A 265 19.82 11.51 -5.27
N GLN A 266 20.77 11.96 -4.46
CA GLN A 266 21.25 13.36 -4.46
C GLN A 266 22.16 13.69 -5.64
N HIS A 267 22.70 12.68 -6.34
CA HIS A 267 23.80 12.88 -7.29
C HIS A 267 23.43 12.54 -8.74
N SER A 268 22.35 11.80 -8.95
CA SER A 268 22.01 11.26 -10.27
C SER A 268 20.51 11.17 -10.46
N PHE A 269 19.97 11.85 -11.49
CA PHE A 269 18.57 11.73 -11.88
C PHE A 269 18.19 10.29 -12.27
N ILE A 270 19.12 9.52 -12.82
CA ILE A 270 18.87 8.11 -13.18
C ILE A 270 18.75 7.25 -11.92
N ASP A 271 19.60 7.48 -10.92
CA ASP A 271 19.54 6.71 -9.68
C ASP A 271 18.37 7.15 -8.81
N ALA A 272 18.10 8.47 -8.72
CA ALA A 272 16.88 9.00 -8.13
C ALA A 272 15.63 8.38 -8.77
N SER A 273 15.57 8.30 -10.11
CA SER A 273 14.45 7.66 -10.81
C SER A 273 14.23 6.21 -10.36
N LYS A 274 15.30 5.40 -10.34
CA LYS A 274 15.23 3.98 -9.93
C LYS A 274 14.84 3.81 -8.46
N VAL A 275 15.50 4.55 -7.57
CA VAL A 275 15.31 4.43 -6.11
C VAL A 275 13.92 4.92 -5.70
N LEU A 276 13.45 6.05 -6.23
CA LEU A 276 12.09 6.53 -5.97
C LEU A 276 11.05 5.51 -6.47
N GLN A 277 11.25 4.92 -7.67
CA GLN A 277 10.36 3.88 -8.20
C GLN A 277 10.33 2.64 -7.29
N GLN A 278 11.50 2.16 -6.83
CA GLN A 278 11.60 0.98 -5.95
C GLN A 278 10.90 1.19 -4.60
N HIS A 279 10.89 2.41 -4.08
CA HIS A 279 10.27 2.76 -2.80
C HIS A 279 8.85 3.35 -2.93
N GLY A 280 8.32 3.49 -4.15
CA GLY A 280 7.00 4.07 -4.40
C GLY A 280 6.89 5.56 -4.03
N LEU A 281 8.00 6.30 -4.11
CA LEU A 281 8.09 7.71 -3.77
C LEU A 281 7.91 8.61 -5.00
N GLY A 282 7.30 9.77 -4.80
CA GLY A 282 7.07 10.77 -5.86
C GLY A 282 6.16 10.31 -7.01
N THR A 283 5.36 9.25 -6.80
CA THR A 283 4.47 8.68 -7.81
C THR A 283 3.36 9.66 -8.22
N SER A 284 2.77 10.40 -7.26
CA SER A 284 1.73 11.40 -7.53
C SER A 284 2.16 12.48 -8.52
N PHE A 285 3.46 12.80 -8.57
CA PHE A 285 4.05 13.81 -9.46
C PHE A 285 4.85 13.21 -10.62
N HIS A 286 4.79 11.88 -10.80
CA HIS A 286 5.50 11.16 -11.85
C HIS A 286 7.03 11.40 -11.82
N LEU A 287 7.61 11.66 -10.64
CA LEU A 287 9.03 12.02 -10.49
C LEU A 287 9.99 10.98 -11.09
N PRO A 288 9.78 9.65 -10.93
CA PRO A 288 10.66 8.67 -11.56
C PRO A 288 10.77 8.85 -13.07
N SER A 289 9.64 9.04 -13.75
CA SER A 289 9.59 9.25 -15.20
C SER A 289 10.14 10.62 -15.60
N LEU A 290 9.86 11.66 -14.81
CA LEU A 290 10.36 13.00 -15.01
C LEU A 290 11.90 13.03 -14.93
N PHE A 291 12.50 12.52 -13.85
CA PHE A 291 13.95 12.50 -13.66
C PHE A 291 14.67 11.70 -14.76
N ARG A 292 14.12 10.54 -15.15
CA ARG A 292 14.66 9.79 -16.30
C ARG A 292 14.62 10.63 -17.58
N SER A 293 13.56 11.38 -17.81
CA SER A 293 13.40 12.23 -19.00
C SER A 293 14.31 13.45 -18.97
N MET A 294 14.48 14.09 -17.81
CA MET A 294 15.44 15.19 -17.63
C MET A 294 16.88 14.75 -17.93
N SER A 295 17.27 13.55 -17.50
CA SER A 295 18.59 13.02 -17.82
C SER A 295 18.71 12.58 -19.30
N THR A 296 17.71 11.87 -19.84
CA THR A 296 17.84 11.24 -21.16
C THR A 296 17.49 12.16 -22.33
N ILE A 297 16.51 13.05 -22.17
CA ILE A 297 16.03 14.00 -23.19
C ILE A 297 16.75 15.33 -23.05
N LEU A 298 16.73 15.93 -21.86
CA LEU A 298 17.32 17.26 -21.63
C LEU A 298 18.82 17.23 -21.34
N LYS A 299 19.40 16.05 -21.09
CA LYS A 299 20.82 15.86 -20.73
C LYS A 299 21.24 16.64 -19.48
N LEU A 300 20.29 16.94 -18.59
CA LEU A 300 20.55 17.64 -17.35
C LEU A 300 21.14 16.70 -16.29
N LYS A 301 21.96 17.27 -15.41
CA LYS A 301 22.54 16.62 -14.22
C LYS A 301 22.08 17.36 -12.97
N ILE A 302 22.14 16.70 -11.82
CA ILE A 302 21.85 17.34 -10.53
C ILE A 302 23.09 18.15 -10.12
N TYR A 303 22.89 19.37 -9.62
CA TYR A 303 23.94 20.11 -8.94
C TYR A 303 24.15 19.56 -7.53
N ASP A 304 25.31 18.95 -7.26
CA ASP A 304 25.60 18.31 -5.96
C ASP A 304 26.56 19.10 -5.06
N GLY A 305 26.98 20.30 -5.48
CA GLY A 305 27.86 21.18 -4.71
C GLY A 305 29.29 20.65 -4.48
N THR A 306 29.68 19.50 -5.03
CA THR A 306 31.00 18.88 -4.76
C THR A 306 32.07 19.19 -5.81
N ASN A 307 31.68 19.70 -6.98
CA ASN A 307 32.61 20.04 -8.06
C ASN A 307 32.96 21.54 -8.06
N ALA A 308 33.85 21.93 -7.14
CA ALA A 308 34.40 23.30 -7.02
C ALA A 308 35.34 23.72 -8.18
N GLY A 309 35.21 23.11 -9.36
CA GLY A 309 36.02 23.41 -10.55
C GLY A 309 35.24 23.45 -11.86
N ASP A 310 33.93 23.14 -11.84
CA ASP A 310 33.05 23.11 -13.02
C ASP A 310 31.71 23.75 -12.62
N GLU A 311 31.73 25.06 -12.37
CA GLU A 311 30.62 25.83 -11.78
C GLU A 311 29.39 26.01 -12.71
N SER A 312 29.23 25.30 -13.86
CA SER A 312 28.23 25.69 -14.87
C SER A 312 27.15 24.68 -15.31
N ASP A 313 27.24 23.38 -15.02
CA ASP A 313 26.45 22.40 -15.83
C ASP A 313 25.38 21.58 -15.06
N GLY A 314 25.20 21.81 -13.75
CA GLY A 314 24.18 21.12 -12.95
C GLY A 314 22.90 21.93 -12.77
N LEU A 315 21.73 21.30 -12.91
CA LEU A 315 20.46 21.89 -12.50
C LEU A 315 20.37 21.90 -10.97
N TYR A 316 20.27 23.10 -10.41
CA TYR A 316 19.78 23.30 -9.06
C TYR A 316 18.32 23.77 -9.11
N ASN A 317 17.46 23.08 -8.37
CA ASN A 317 16.06 23.40 -8.20
C ASN A 317 15.70 23.06 -6.75
N ASP A 318 15.19 24.03 -5.99
CA ASP A 318 14.98 23.88 -4.55
C ASP A 318 13.99 22.78 -4.21
N LEU A 319 12.89 22.70 -4.98
CA LEU A 319 11.89 21.67 -4.78
C LEU A 319 12.46 20.26 -5.02
N ILE A 320 13.24 20.08 -6.10
CA ILE A 320 13.91 18.81 -6.41
C ILE A 320 14.94 18.48 -5.33
N ALA A 321 15.81 19.42 -4.95
CA ALA A 321 16.86 19.20 -3.94
C ALA A 321 16.26 18.80 -2.58
N ASN A 322 15.29 19.58 -2.08
CA ASN A 322 14.59 19.27 -0.84
C ASN A 322 13.77 17.97 -0.95
N GLY A 323 13.13 17.71 -2.10
CA GLY A 323 12.34 16.50 -2.33
C GLY A 323 13.19 15.22 -2.33
N LEU A 324 14.39 15.27 -2.93
CA LEU A 324 15.36 14.18 -2.91
C LEU A 324 15.88 13.93 -1.49
N HIS A 325 16.12 14.99 -0.71
CA HIS A 325 16.52 14.84 0.70
C HIS A 325 15.40 14.26 1.58
N CYS A 326 14.15 14.62 1.32
CA CYS A 326 12.99 13.97 1.94
C CYS A 326 12.96 12.46 1.63
N ALA A 327 13.19 12.09 0.36
CA ALA A 327 13.22 10.70 -0.08
C ALA A 327 14.36 9.90 0.58
N GLU A 328 15.60 10.42 0.52
CA GLU A 328 16.77 9.83 1.18
C GLU A 328 16.51 9.61 2.68
N THR A 329 16.05 10.66 3.37
CA THR A 329 15.78 10.62 4.81
C THR A 329 14.69 9.60 5.13
N HIS A 330 13.63 9.52 4.32
CA HIS A 330 12.57 8.52 4.48
C HIS A 330 13.11 7.09 4.36
N ILE A 331 13.92 6.81 3.33
CA ILE A 331 14.49 5.48 3.10
C ILE A 331 15.43 5.10 4.25
N LEU A 332 16.30 6.02 4.68
CA LEU A 332 17.19 5.80 5.82
C LEU A 332 16.41 5.58 7.13
N ARG A 333 15.27 6.25 7.32
CA ARG A 333 14.38 6.02 8.48
C ARG A 333 13.74 4.63 8.44
N GLU A 334 13.27 4.16 7.28
CA GLU A 334 12.76 2.79 7.13
C GLU A 334 13.88 1.75 7.37
N LEU A 335 15.09 1.98 6.87
CA LEU A 335 16.25 1.13 7.16
C LEU A 335 16.56 1.09 8.66
N LYS A 336 16.65 2.26 9.32
CA LYS A 336 17.01 2.35 10.74
C LYS A 336 15.93 1.76 11.65
N TYR A 337 14.69 2.20 11.53
CA TYR A 337 13.63 1.89 12.50
C TYR A 337 12.79 0.67 12.14
N ARG A 338 12.87 0.16 10.90
CA ARG A 338 12.11 -1.01 10.44
C ARG A 338 12.99 -2.16 9.95
N ALA A 339 14.27 -1.92 9.73
CA ALA A 339 15.19 -2.84 9.07
C ALA A 339 14.66 -3.28 7.69
N HIS A 340 14.05 -2.33 6.96
CA HIS A 340 13.46 -2.53 5.64
C HIS A 340 14.55 -2.60 4.55
N ILE A 341 15.29 -3.70 4.54
CA ILE A 341 16.50 -3.89 3.70
C ILE A 341 16.12 -4.70 2.46
N ALA A 342 16.41 -4.20 1.27
CA ALA A 342 16.09 -4.91 0.02
C ALA A 342 16.95 -6.17 -0.14
N VAL A 343 16.38 -7.23 -0.72
CA VAL A 343 17.12 -8.45 -1.12
C VAL A 343 17.01 -8.61 -2.63
N PRO A 344 17.92 -7.97 -3.41
CA PRO A 344 17.87 -8.06 -4.87
C PRO A 344 17.92 -9.51 -5.37
N GLY A 345 17.10 -9.82 -6.37
CA GLY A 345 16.96 -11.18 -6.90
C GLY A 345 16.07 -12.10 -6.06
N SER A 346 15.44 -11.59 -5.00
CA SER A 346 14.39 -12.28 -4.24
C SER A 346 13.07 -11.52 -4.40
N PHE A 347 11.95 -12.23 -4.28
CA PHE A 347 10.63 -11.72 -4.68
C PHE A 347 9.54 -12.03 -3.67
N THR A 348 8.50 -11.22 -3.66
CA THR A 348 7.27 -11.47 -2.92
C THR A 348 6.15 -11.72 -3.92
N LEU A 349 5.52 -12.90 -3.84
CA LEU A 349 4.52 -13.37 -4.81
C LEU A 349 3.22 -13.80 -4.10
N LEU A 350 2.10 -13.75 -4.82
CA LEU A 350 0.83 -14.27 -4.34
C LEU A 350 0.84 -15.81 -4.33
N GLY A 351 0.28 -16.42 -3.30
CA GLY A 351 0.16 -17.88 -3.19
C GLY A 351 -1.08 -18.45 -3.87
N VAL A 352 -0.91 -19.54 -4.63
CA VAL A 352 -2.01 -20.30 -5.27
C VAL A 352 -1.79 -21.82 -5.12
N SER A 353 -2.87 -22.60 -5.23
CA SER A 353 -2.78 -24.07 -5.22
C SER A 353 -2.32 -24.65 -6.55
N ASP A 354 -1.64 -25.79 -6.48
CA ASP A 354 -1.43 -26.68 -7.62
C ASP A 354 -2.73 -27.41 -7.97
N GLU A 355 -3.45 -26.87 -8.94
CA GLU A 355 -4.72 -27.43 -9.44
C GLU A 355 -4.49 -28.61 -10.42
N TRP A 356 -3.24 -28.86 -10.83
CA TRP A 356 -2.85 -29.88 -11.80
C TRP A 356 -2.23 -31.14 -11.15
N ASP A 357 -2.07 -31.16 -9.83
CA ASP A 357 -1.46 -32.26 -9.05
C ASP A 357 -0.08 -32.71 -9.60
N CYS A 358 0.72 -31.74 -10.03
CA CYS A 358 2.02 -31.96 -10.67
C CYS A 358 3.21 -31.73 -9.72
N LEU A 359 3.00 -31.07 -8.57
CA LEU A 359 4.01 -30.82 -7.54
C LEU A 359 3.96 -31.87 -6.41
N ARG A 360 5.12 -32.24 -5.88
CA ARG A 360 5.27 -33.11 -4.71
C ARG A 360 5.31 -32.31 -3.43
N GLU A 361 5.10 -32.96 -2.29
CA GLU A 361 5.28 -32.34 -0.98
C GLU A 361 6.69 -31.75 -0.85
N GLY A 362 6.78 -30.46 -0.49
CA GLY A 362 8.04 -29.71 -0.42
C GLY A 362 8.52 -29.11 -1.74
N GLU A 363 7.80 -29.32 -2.85
CA GLU A 363 8.04 -28.65 -4.12
C GLU A 363 7.14 -27.41 -4.29
N ILE A 364 7.68 -26.38 -4.93
CA ILE A 364 6.94 -25.19 -5.39
C ILE A 364 7.24 -24.92 -6.87
N PHE A 365 6.39 -24.14 -7.52
CA PHE A 365 6.66 -23.55 -8.83
C PHE A 365 6.50 -22.04 -8.77
N ALA A 366 7.41 -21.31 -9.40
CA ALA A 366 7.28 -19.86 -9.57
C ALA A 366 8.08 -19.39 -10.81
N THR A 367 7.49 -18.45 -11.53
CA THR A 367 8.13 -17.70 -12.62
C THR A 367 7.91 -16.23 -12.35
N VAL A 368 8.95 -15.42 -12.39
CA VAL A 368 8.87 -13.97 -12.23
C VAL A 368 8.95 -13.33 -13.60
N HIS A 369 7.98 -12.46 -13.90
CA HIS A 369 7.94 -11.73 -15.16
C HIS A 369 7.54 -10.27 -14.91
N ASP A 370 8.37 -9.33 -15.33
CA ASP A 370 8.06 -7.90 -15.34
C ASP A 370 8.40 -7.31 -16.71
N GLU A 371 7.36 -7.11 -17.52
CA GLU A 371 7.46 -6.57 -18.87
C GLU A 371 8.14 -5.20 -18.89
N LYS A 372 7.94 -4.37 -17.85
CA LYS A 372 8.53 -3.03 -17.75
C LYS A 372 10.04 -3.03 -17.77
N THR A 373 10.59 -4.00 -17.05
CA THR A 373 12.03 -4.13 -16.85
C THR A 373 12.63 -5.15 -17.81
N GLY A 374 11.78 -5.90 -18.52
CA GLY A 374 12.18 -7.06 -19.32
C GLY A 374 12.66 -8.23 -18.47
N LEU A 375 12.35 -8.23 -17.17
CA LEU A 375 12.75 -9.31 -16.27
C LEU A 375 11.89 -10.54 -16.56
N TYR A 376 12.52 -11.64 -16.93
CA TYR A 376 11.91 -12.96 -16.96
C TYR A 376 12.85 -13.94 -16.25
N GLN A 377 12.38 -14.53 -15.15
CA GLN A 377 13.20 -15.42 -14.32
C GLN A 377 12.39 -16.62 -13.86
N GLU A 378 12.79 -17.80 -14.34
CA GLU A 378 12.32 -19.08 -13.81
C GLU A 378 13.02 -19.39 -12.50
N ILE A 379 12.26 -19.60 -11.43
CA ILE A 379 12.82 -19.94 -10.13
C ILE A 379 13.02 -21.46 -10.08
N THR A 380 14.25 -21.90 -9.81
CA THR A 380 14.62 -23.32 -9.70
C THR A 380 15.60 -23.55 -8.55
N GLY A 381 15.62 -24.78 -8.02
CA GLY A 381 16.55 -25.19 -6.98
C GLY A 381 16.06 -24.84 -5.57
N THR A 382 16.98 -24.72 -4.62
CA THR A 382 16.64 -24.51 -3.21
C THR A 382 16.20 -23.06 -2.97
N VAL A 383 15.08 -22.88 -2.29
CA VAL A 383 14.48 -21.57 -1.97
C VAL A 383 14.06 -21.55 -0.51
N ALA A 384 14.37 -20.47 0.22
CA ALA A 384 13.73 -20.22 1.52
C ALA A 384 12.44 -19.43 1.29
N ILE A 385 11.33 -19.91 1.85
CA ILE A 385 10.00 -19.32 1.73
C ILE A 385 9.43 -18.98 3.11
N THR A 386 8.77 -17.84 3.21
CA THR A 386 8.15 -17.36 4.46
C THR A 386 6.99 -16.42 4.19
N ARG A 387 6.19 -16.14 5.21
CA ARG A 387 5.06 -15.22 5.16
C ARG A 387 5.09 -14.28 6.36
N SER A 388 4.81 -13.00 6.12
CA SER A 388 4.70 -12.03 7.22
C SER A 388 3.31 -12.04 7.86
N PRO A 389 3.20 -11.92 9.20
CA PRO A 389 4.28 -11.85 10.17
C PRO A 389 4.90 -13.22 10.48
N GLN A 390 6.24 -13.30 10.46
CA GLN A 390 7.00 -14.47 10.91
C GLN A 390 7.53 -14.24 12.34
N ILE A 391 7.23 -15.17 13.25
CA ILE A 391 7.57 -15.09 14.69
C ILE A 391 8.17 -16.40 15.17
N HIS A 392 7.59 -17.54 14.78
CA HIS A 392 8.07 -18.86 15.13
C HIS A 392 9.29 -19.24 14.25
N PRO A 393 10.33 -19.92 14.78
CA PRO A 393 11.46 -20.36 13.94
C PRO A 393 11.06 -21.17 12.71
N GLY A 394 10.02 -21.99 12.84
CA GLY A 394 9.45 -22.78 11.73
C GLY A 394 8.62 -21.98 10.72
N ASP A 395 8.47 -20.66 10.86
CA ASP A 395 7.78 -19.83 9.86
C ASP A 395 8.58 -19.63 8.57
N VAL A 396 9.89 -19.89 8.62
CA VAL A 396 10.78 -19.89 7.45
C VAL A 396 11.09 -21.34 7.10
N GLN A 397 10.71 -21.76 5.88
CA GLN A 397 10.92 -23.12 5.40
C GLN A 397 11.76 -23.11 4.12
N THR A 398 12.67 -24.06 4.00
CA THR A 398 13.45 -24.33 2.79
C THR A 398 12.73 -25.38 1.96
N VAL A 399 12.50 -25.08 0.69
CA VAL A 399 11.75 -25.87 -0.28
C VAL A 399 12.51 -25.99 -1.59
N THR A 400 12.01 -26.83 -2.51
CA THR A 400 12.61 -26.99 -3.85
C THR A 400 11.69 -26.39 -4.91
N ALA A 401 12.17 -25.38 -5.63
CA ALA A 401 11.51 -24.86 -6.81
C ALA A 401 11.81 -25.76 -8.02
N VAL A 402 10.76 -26.24 -8.69
CA VAL A 402 10.83 -27.17 -9.83
C VAL A 402 10.06 -26.61 -11.02
N ARG A 403 10.40 -27.06 -12.23
CA ARG A 403 9.66 -26.73 -13.46
C ARG A 403 8.66 -27.83 -13.80
N ARG A 404 7.50 -27.44 -14.31
CA ARG A 404 6.38 -28.29 -14.74
C ARG A 404 5.74 -27.64 -15.95
N GLU A 405 5.57 -28.40 -17.04
CA GLU A 405 4.98 -27.89 -18.29
C GLU A 405 3.54 -27.40 -18.05
N GLU A 406 2.82 -28.07 -17.14
CA GLU A 406 1.45 -27.76 -16.75
C GLU A 406 1.27 -26.39 -16.09
N LEU A 407 2.36 -25.77 -15.61
CA LEU A 407 2.34 -24.51 -14.86
C LEU A 407 3.04 -23.35 -15.60
N GLU A 408 3.59 -23.58 -16.81
CA GLU A 408 4.40 -22.58 -17.54
C GLU A 408 3.64 -21.29 -17.89
N HIS A 409 2.30 -21.38 -18.00
CA HIS A 409 1.44 -20.21 -18.23
C HIS A 409 1.29 -19.30 -17.00
N LEU A 410 1.76 -19.74 -15.82
CA LEU A 410 1.66 -19.00 -14.58
C LEU A 410 2.92 -18.16 -14.31
N THR A 411 2.72 -16.86 -14.14
CA THR A 411 3.75 -15.89 -13.80
C THR A 411 3.34 -15.07 -12.58
N ASN A 412 4.34 -14.61 -11.83
CA ASN A 412 4.21 -13.76 -10.65
C ASN A 412 3.33 -14.34 -9.53
N VAL A 413 3.24 -15.67 -9.46
CA VAL A 413 2.61 -16.43 -8.37
C VAL A 413 3.56 -17.51 -7.89
N VAL A 414 3.39 -17.93 -6.64
CA VAL A 414 4.00 -19.17 -6.13
C VAL A 414 2.92 -20.24 -6.01
N VAL A 415 3.12 -21.34 -6.72
CA VAL A 415 2.21 -22.49 -6.73
C VAL A 415 2.65 -23.48 -5.67
N PHE A 416 1.75 -23.79 -4.75
CA PHE A 416 1.97 -24.73 -3.66
C PHE A 416 1.43 -26.13 -3.99
N SER A 417 2.23 -27.16 -3.72
CA SER A 417 1.78 -28.55 -3.77
C SER A 417 0.53 -28.78 -2.93
N CYS A 418 -0.47 -29.43 -3.53
CA CYS A 418 -1.65 -29.96 -2.84
C CYS A 418 -1.43 -31.36 -2.24
N ARG A 419 -0.21 -31.91 -2.34
CA ARG A 419 0.21 -33.17 -1.73
C ARG A 419 0.85 -32.96 -0.35
N GLY A 420 0.81 -34.02 0.46
CA GLY A 420 1.33 -34.03 1.83
C GLY A 420 0.22 -34.08 2.88
N ASN A 421 0.59 -34.02 4.16
CA ASN A 421 -0.37 -34.09 5.28
C ASN A 421 -0.90 -32.73 5.73
N ARG A 422 -0.10 -31.67 5.53
CA ARG A 422 -0.38 -30.29 5.93
C ARG A 422 0.01 -29.35 4.79
N PRO A 423 -0.83 -28.36 4.42
CA PRO A 423 -0.47 -27.41 3.37
C PRO A 423 0.70 -26.53 3.83
N LEU A 424 1.66 -26.30 2.94
CA LEU A 424 2.86 -25.52 3.23
C LEU A 424 2.52 -24.08 3.66
N SER A 425 1.52 -23.44 3.05
CA SER A 425 1.05 -22.10 3.44
C SER A 425 0.73 -22.01 4.93
N SER A 426 0.09 -23.04 5.50
CA SER A 426 -0.23 -23.10 6.94
C SER A 426 1.00 -23.29 7.84
N CYS A 427 2.12 -23.76 7.31
CA CYS A 427 3.39 -23.84 8.03
C CYS A 427 4.07 -22.47 8.16
N LEU A 428 3.70 -21.51 7.29
CA LEU A 428 4.30 -20.18 7.22
C LEU A 428 3.46 -19.17 8.02
N GLY A 429 3.61 -19.18 9.34
CA GLY A 429 2.87 -18.30 10.26
C GLY A 429 1.37 -18.58 10.33
N GLY A 430 0.91 -19.78 9.96
CA GLY A 430 -0.51 -20.12 9.90
C GLY A 430 -1.25 -19.49 8.72
N GLY A 431 -0.58 -19.31 7.58
CA GLY A 431 -1.17 -18.73 6.38
C GLY A 431 -2.18 -19.61 5.66
N ASP A 432 -2.86 -19.01 4.70
CA ASP A 432 -3.76 -19.65 3.76
C ASP A 432 -3.48 -19.12 2.33
N MET A 433 -4.34 -19.42 1.35
CA MET A 433 -4.20 -18.93 -0.02
C MET A 433 -5.38 -18.02 -0.39
N ASP A 434 -5.84 -17.18 0.54
CA ASP A 434 -6.92 -16.20 0.31
C ASP A 434 -6.43 -14.80 -0.13
N GLY A 435 -5.13 -14.74 -0.46
CA GLY A 435 -4.38 -13.57 -0.92
C GLY A 435 -3.20 -13.20 -0.03
N ASP A 436 -2.60 -14.19 0.62
CA ASP A 436 -1.34 -14.08 1.33
C ASP A 436 -0.17 -13.82 0.36
N ASP A 437 0.71 -12.90 0.76
CA ASP A 437 1.98 -12.59 0.10
C ASP A 437 3.12 -13.45 0.69
N PHE A 438 3.83 -14.20 -0.14
CA PHE A 438 4.92 -15.08 0.24
C PHE A 438 6.27 -14.54 -0.24
N ASN A 439 7.24 -14.47 0.66
CA ASN A 439 8.61 -14.07 0.34
C ASN A 439 9.40 -15.30 -0.11
N LEU A 440 9.97 -15.25 -1.32
CA LEU A 440 10.88 -16.25 -1.88
C LEU A 440 12.30 -15.67 -1.85
N ILE A 441 13.12 -16.18 -0.93
CA ILE A 441 14.52 -15.78 -0.74
C ILE A 441 15.40 -16.72 -1.57
N LEU A 442 16.05 -16.15 -2.57
CA LEU A 442 16.90 -16.89 -3.52
C LEU A 442 18.39 -16.72 -3.24
N ASP A 443 18.79 -15.78 -2.36
CA ASP A 443 20.20 -15.57 -2.03
C ASP A 443 20.73 -16.77 -1.23
N PRO A 444 21.69 -17.56 -1.76
CA PRO A 444 22.15 -18.78 -1.10
C PRO A 444 22.78 -18.55 0.27
N LYS A 445 23.30 -17.34 0.55
CA LYS A 445 23.86 -16.98 1.85
C LYS A 445 22.78 -16.68 2.91
N LEU A 446 21.53 -16.54 2.49
CA LEU A 446 20.38 -16.30 3.36
C LEU A 446 19.49 -17.54 3.53
N ILE A 447 19.76 -18.62 2.79
CA ILE A 447 19.00 -19.87 2.86
C ILE A 447 19.61 -20.76 3.95
N HIS A 448 18.79 -21.14 4.94
CA HIS A 448 19.18 -22.07 5.98
C HIS A 448 19.08 -23.53 5.52
N GLN A 449 19.93 -24.39 6.07
CA GLN A 449 20.04 -25.79 5.64
C GLN A 449 18.97 -26.70 6.25
N GLU A 450 18.59 -26.48 7.51
CA GLU A 450 17.68 -27.35 8.26
C GLU A 450 16.41 -26.61 8.67
N ASN A 451 15.25 -27.16 8.28
CA ASN A 451 13.96 -26.59 8.67
C ASN A 451 13.66 -26.84 10.15
N ALA A 452 13.32 -25.77 10.86
CA ALA A 452 12.68 -25.89 12.16
C ALA A 452 11.23 -26.39 11.97
N THR A 453 10.74 -27.18 12.93
CA THR A 453 9.35 -27.66 12.92
C THR A 453 8.38 -26.48 12.91
N PRO A 454 7.43 -26.40 11.95
CA PRO A 454 6.41 -25.36 11.94
C PRO A 454 5.54 -25.35 13.20
N GLY A 455 5.11 -24.17 13.63
CA GLY A 455 4.16 -24.05 14.75
C GLY A 455 2.82 -24.71 14.44
N GLU A 456 2.08 -25.10 15.47
CA GLU A 456 0.76 -25.74 15.29
C GLU A 456 -0.36 -24.74 14.97
N TYR A 457 -0.19 -23.47 15.39
CA TYR A 457 -1.15 -22.36 15.19
C TYR A 457 -2.60 -22.72 15.54
N ILE A 458 -2.82 -23.24 16.75
CA ILE A 458 -4.14 -23.66 17.22
C ILE A 458 -4.99 -22.42 17.50
N SER A 459 -6.07 -22.23 16.73
CA SER A 459 -7.05 -21.17 16.96
C SER A 459 -7.84 -21.40 18.27
N LEU A 460 -8.19 -20.30 18.94
CA LEU A 460 -9.06 -20.35 20.11
C LEU A 460 -10.51 -20.69 19.73
N PRO A 461 -11.29 -21.29 20.64
CA PRO A 461 -12.72 -21.53 20.42
C PRO A 461 -13.47 -20.25 20.07
N ILE A 462 -14.46 -20.36 19.19
CA ILE A 462 -15.30 -19.23 18.80
C ILE A 462 -16.19 -18.84 19.98
N LYS A 463 -16.15 -17.56 20.38
CA LYS A 463 -17.05 -17.00 21.40
C LYS A 463 -18.49 -17.00 20.88
N GLN A 464 -19.40 -17.59 21.66
CA GLN A 464 -20.83 -17.64 21.33
C GLN A 464 -21.67 -16.86 22.34
N THR A 465 -22.77 -16.30 21.86
CA THR A 465 -23.81 -15.66 22.70
C THR A 465 -24.89 -16.66 23.10
N SER A 466 -25.60 -16.38 24.20
CA SER A 466 -26.70 -17.22 24.68
C SER A 466 -27.97 -17.14 23.82
N GLY A 467 -28.10 -16.09 23.01
CA GLY A 467 -29.20 -15.89 22.06
C GLY A 467 -28.68 -15.31 20.74
N PRO A 468 -29.57 -15.13 19.74
CA PRO A 468 -29.19 -14.51 18.47
C PRO A 468 -28.60 -13.10 18.66
N CYS A 469 -27.47 -12.83 18.01
CA CYS A 469 -26.72 -11.59 18.11
C CYS A 469 -27.48 -10.45 17.42
N GLY A 470 -27.58 -9.31 18.12
CA GLY A 470 -27.97 -8.02 17.57
C GLY A 470 -26.79 -7.16 17.15
N ILE A 471 -27.07 -5.91 16.79
CA ILE A 471 -26.02 -4.91 16.54
C ILE A 471 -25.25 -4.59 17.82
N GLU A 472 -25.92 -4.68 18.97
CA GLU A 472 -25.37 -4.48 20.30
C GLU A 472 -24.21 -5.45 20.58
N ASP A 473 -24.37 -6.74 20.25
CA ASP A 473 -23.33 -7.74 20.46
C ASP A 473 -22.12 -7.52 19.55
N VAL A 474 -22.34 -7.06 18.31
CA VAL A 474 -21.25 -6.70 17.40
C VAL A 474 -20.51 -5.45 17.88
N VAL A 475 -21.24 -4.48 18.43
CA VAL A 475 -20.67 -3.28 19.06
C VAL A 475 -19.85 -3.64 20.31
N ASP A 476 -20.37 -4.52 21.15
CA ASP A 476 -19.64 -5.00 22.34
C ASP A 476 -18.39 -5.78 21.93
N PHE A 477 -18.44 -6.58 20.84
CA PHE A 477 -17.25 -7.19 20.26
C PHE A 477 -16.22 -6.16 19.75
N ILE A 478 -16.64 -5.05 19.12
CA ILE A 478 -15.70 -3.99 18.69
C ILE A 478 -14.97 -3.40 19.91
N PHE A 479 -15.65 -3.25 21.05
CA PHE A 479 -14.99 -2.80 22.28
C PHE A 479 -14.05 -3.84 22.85
N ASP A 480 -14.45 -5.11 22.91
CA ASP A 480 -13.55 -6.22 23.25
C ASP A 480 -12.30 -6.19 22.36
N TYR A 481 -12.46 -5.89 21.05
CA TYR A 481 -11.37 -5.76 20.11
C TYR A 481 -10.41 -4.61 20.45
N ILE A 482 -10.94 -3.41 20.65
CA ILE A 482 -10.14 -2.22 20.99
C ILE A 482 -9.39 -2.43 22.32
N GLU A 483 -10.00 -3.09 23.31
CA GLU A 483 -9.38 -3.35 24.60
C GLU A 483 -8.26 -4.41 24.56
N ALA A 484 -8.36 -5.36 23.64
CA ALA A 484 -7.46 -6.49 23.50
C ALA A 484 -6.60 -6.44 22.21
N ASP A 485 -6.40 -5.25 21.64
CA ASP A 485 -5.43 -5.03 20.55
C ASP A 485 -3.98 -5.15 21.06
N LEU A 486 -3.50 -6.39 21.17
CA LEU A 486 -2.20 -6.76 21.74
C LEU A 486 -1.15 -7.15 20.69
N VAL A 487 -1.50 -7.23 19.40
CA VAL A 487 -0.60 -7.74 18.33
C VAL A 487 0.72 -6.99 18.31
N GLY A 488 0.66 -5.65 18.33
CA GLY A 488 1.87 -4.81 18.33
C GLY A 488 2.73 -5.00 19.60
N LEU A 489 2.11 -5.18 20.75
CA LEU A 489 2.81 -5.41 22.02
C LEU A 489 3.50 -6.78 22.04
N ILE A 490 2.80 -7.82 21.56
CA ILE A 490 3.33 -9.18 21.44
C ILE A 490 4.56 -9.18 20.51
N ALA A 491 4.47 -8.53 19.35
CA ALA A 491 5.59 -8.43 18.41
C ALA A 491 6.82 -7.73 19.02
N ILE A 492 6.62 -6.61 19.74
CA ILE A 492 7.69 -5.89 20.44
C ILE A 492 8.30 -6.74 21.55
N SER A 493 7.47 -7.42 22.34
CA SER A 493 7.94 -8.30 23.42
C SER A 493 8.73 -9.48 22.86
N HIS A 494 8.27 -10.07 21.75
CA HIS A 494 8.96 -11.17 21.06
C HIS A 494 10.36 -10.76 20.59
N LEU A 495 10.48 -9.60 19.92
CA LEU A 495 11.79 -9.08 19.51
C LEU A 495 12.73 -8.90 20.71
N ARG A 496 12.21 -8.39 21.83
CA ARG A 496 13.01 -8.18 23.03
C ARG A 496 13.44 -9.49 23.72
N PHE A 497 12.55 -10.48 23.82
CA PHE A 497 12.93 -11.80 24.37
C PHE A 497 13.89 -12.53 23.44
N SER A 498 13.68 -12.43 22.12
CA SER A 498 14.57 -13.01 21.12
C SER A 498 15.97 -12.39 21.18
N ASP A 499 16.07 -11.08 21.46
CA ASP A 499 17.35 -10.40 21.64
C ASP A 499 18.10 -10.84 22.89
N LEU A 500 17.39 -10.98 24.02
CA LEU A 500 17.98 -11.41 25.30
C LEU A 500 18.33 -12.91 25.36
N ALA A 501 17.61 -13.73 24.59
CA ALA A 501 17.78 -15.18 24.54
C ALA A 501 17.90 -15.62 23.07
N ASN A 502 16.94 -16.41 22.56
CA ASN A 502 16.82 -16.78 21.15
C ASN A 502 15.34 -17.00 20.80
N PRO A 503 14.96 -16.94 19.52
CA PRO A 503 13.58 -17.13 19.07
C PRO A 503 12.95 -18.48 19.45
N SER A 504 13.77 -19.50 19.73
CA SER A 504 13.29 -20.82 20.18
C SER A 504 13.07 -20.95 21.70
N CYS A 505 13.33 -19.91 22.48
CA CYS A 505 13.13 -19.98 23.93
C CYS A 505 11.63 -20.06 24.29
N THR A 506 11.32 -20.61 25.47
CA THR A 506 9.94 -20.84 25.91
C THR A 506 9.05 -19.60 25.84
N ASP A 507 9.58 -18.44 26.24
CA ASP A 507 8.84 -17.18 26.21
C ASP A 507 8.55 -16.72 24.77
N CYS A 508 9.50 -16.89 23.83
CA CYS A 508 9.28 -16.58 22.42
C CYS A 508 8.27 -17.50 21.76
N LEU A 509 8.35 -18.82 22.02
CA LEU A 509 7.37 -19.79 21.50
C LEU A 509 5.96 -19.51 22.04
N ARG A 510 5.85 -19.15 23.33
CA ARG A 510 4.57 -18.72 23.90
C ARG A 510 4.05 -17.44 23.24
N LEU A 511 4.92 -16.46 22.98
CA LEU A 511 4.53 -15.24 22.27
C LEU A 511 4.12 -15.51 20.81
N ALA A 512 4.73 -16.49 20.13
CA ALA A 512 4.32 -16.91 18.79
C ALA A 512 2.89 -17.49 18.79
N GLU A 513 2.57 -18.35 19.77
CA GLU A 513 1.22 -18.88 19.97
C GLU A 513 0.20 -17.75 20.22
N LEU A 514 0.52 -16.84 21.15
CA LEU A 514 -0.33 -15.68 21.46
C LEU A 514 -0.50 -14.75 20.26
N ALA A 515 0.53 -14.56 19.44
CA ALA A 515 0.46 -13.73 18.24
C ALA A 515 -0.52 -14.31 17.21
N SER A 516 -0.45 -15.63 16.97
CA SER A 516 -1.38 -16.33 16.10
C SER A 516 -2.83 -16.18 16.59
N GLN A 517 -3.07 -16.39 17.89
CA GLN A 517 -4.39 -16.23 18.50
C GLN A 517 -4.90 -14.78 18.42
N ALA A 518 -4.03 -13.78 18.60
CA ALA A 518 -4.38 -12.36 18.49
C ALA A 518 -4.72 -11.94 17.06
N VAL A 519 -4.06 -12.50 16.04
CA VAL A 519 -4.40 -12.27 14.63
C VAL A 519 -5.76 -12.88 14.26
N ASP A 520 -6.10 -14.01 14.84
CA ASP A 520 -7.39 -14.68 14.65
C ASP A 520 -8.54 -14.11 15.49
N PHE A 521 -8.24 -13.28 16.50
CA PHE A 521 -9.24 -12.71 17.40
C PHE A 521 -10.43 -12.04 16.67
N PRO A 522 -10.25 -11.27 15.58
CA PRO A 522 -11.38 -10.76 14.80
C PRO A 522 -12.37 -11.81 14.31
N LYS A 523 -11.91 -13.05 14.09
CA LYS A 523 -12.70 -14.17 13.59
C LYS A 523 -13.20 -15.06 14.73
N THR A 524 -12.48 -15.18 15.84
CA THR A 524 -12.88 -16.06 16.96
C THR A 524 -13.72 -15.34 18.00
N GLY A 525 -13.54 -14.03 18.19
CA GLY A 525 -14.16 -13.27 19.27
C GLY A 525 -13.60 -13.58 20.66
N THR A 526 -12.55 -14.40 20.75
CA THR A 526 -11.92 -14.78 22.01
C THR A 526 -10.58 -14.05 22.15
N PRO A 527 -10.46 -13.07 23.07
CA PRO A 527 -9.27 -12.25 23.18
C PRO A 527 -8.11 -12.98 23.87
N VAL A 528 -6.89 -12.66 23.44
CA VAL A 528 -5.69 -12.94 24.24
C VAL A 528 -5.69 -12.04 25.47
N LYS A 529 -5.43 -12.60 26.65
CA LYS A 529 -5.35 -11.81 27.88
C LYS A 529 -3.94 -11.30 28.07
N PHE A 530 -3.82 -10.02 28.39
CA PHE A 530 -2.54 -9.39 28.74
C PHE A 530 -1.77 -10.13 29.86
N GLN A 531 -2.50 -10.76 30.79
CA GLN A 531 -1.91 -11.51 31.91
C GLN A 531 -1.18 -12.78 31.46
N ASP A 532 -1.53 -13.32 30.29
CA ASP A 532 -0.92 -14.53 29.73
C ASP A 532 0.41 -14.24 29.03
N MET A 533 0.77 -12.96 28.84
CA MET A 533 2.02 -12.55 28.22
C MET A 533 3.20 -12.75 29.18
N PRO A 534 4.33 -13.32 28.70
CA PRO A 534 5.58 -13.35 29.45
C PRO A 534 6.02 -11.95 29.91
N ARG A 535 6.53 -11.87 31.14
CA ARG A 535 6.96 -10.59 31.75
C ARG A 535 8.46 -10.42 31.67
N HIS A 536 8.89 -9.24 31.24
CA HIS A 536 10.30 -8.87 31.27
C HIS A 536 10.75 -8.52 32.71
N ARG A 537 11.96 -8.95 33.08
CA ARG A 537 12.56 -8.64 34.39
C ARG A 537 12.98 -7.16 34.50
N ASN A 538 13.62 -6.64 33.46
CA ASN A 538 14.10 -5.26 33.41
C ASN A 538 13.11 -4.37 32.64
N ARG A 539 13.25 -3.04 32.73
CA ARG A 539 12.43 -2.09 31.96
C ARG A 539 13.06 -1.71 30.61
N GLU A 540 14.40 -1.72 30.54
CA GLU A 540 15.18 -1.30 29.38
C GLU A 540 14.89 -2.15 28.13
N LYS A 541 14.80 -1.52 26.96
CA LYS A 541 14.58 -2.17 25.67
C LYS A 541 15.86 -2.19 24.84
N PRO A 542 16.03 -3.12 23.88
CA PRO A 542 17.12 -2.99 22.93
C PRO A 542 16.99 -1.68 22.14
N ASP A 543 18.12 -1.08 21.79
CA ASP A 543 18.23 0.20 21.09
C ASP A 543 17.50 0.24 19.74
N PHE A 544 17.43 -0.87 19.00
CA PHE A 544 16.67 -0.96 17.75
C PHE A 544 15.13 -0.84 17.91
N LEU A 545 14.62 -0.82 19.15
CA LEU A 545 13.22 -0.51 19.47
C LEU A 545 13.00 0.96 19.84
N ALA A 546 14.03 1.80 19.77
CA ALA A 546 13.89 3.24 19.95
C ALA A 546 12.93 3.82 18.91
N ARG A 547 12.17 4.83 19.35
CA ARG A 547 11.28 5.59 18.46
C ARG A 547 12.10 6.58 17.63
N GLU A 548 11.54 6.98 16.51
CA GLU A 548 12.07 8.08 15.70
C GLU A 548 12.24 9.35 16.53
N GLY A 549 13.42 9.96 16.46
CA GLY A 549 13.78 11.16 17.23
C GLY A 549 13.96 10.95 18.74
N ALA A 550 13.86 9.71 19.25
CA ALA A 550 14.12 9.44 20.66
C ALA A 550 15.62 9.38 20.92
N GLY A 551 16.10 10.14 21.91
CA GLY A 551 17.45 10.01 22.42
C GLY A 551 17.68 8.63 23.05
N LEU A 552 18.81 7.99 22.76
CA LEU A 552 19.21 6.71 23.35
C LEU A 552 19.76 6.94 24.77
N ASN A 553 18.86 7.09 25.75
CA ASN A 553 19.23 7.13 27.16
C ASN A 553 19.46 5.70 27.69
N PRO A 554 20.60 5.41 28.35
CA PRO A 554 20.89 4.12 28.99
C PRO A 554 19.81 3.61 29.96
N GLU A 555 19.04 4.49 30.62
CA GLU A 555 17.96 4.07 31.53
C GLU A 555 16.74 3.46 30.80
N GLN A 556 16.60 3.74 29.50
CA GLN A 556 15.48 3.28 28.68
C GLN A 556 15.92 2.22 27.67
N TYR A 557 17.16 2.28 27.21
CA TYR A 557 17.68 1.42 26.16
C TYR A 557 19.02 0.81 26.52
N TYR A 558 19.19 -0.48 26.22
CA TYR A 558 20.48 -1.15 26.22
C TYR A 558 20.97 -1.34 24.78
N ASN A 559 22.29 -1.38 24.61
CA ASN A 559 22.93 -1.65 23.33
C ASN A 559 22.79 -3.16 23.02
N SER A 560 21.96 -3.52 22.03
CA SER A 560 21.81 -4.92 21.63
C SER A 560 23.11 -5.43 20.97
N PRO A 561 23.65 -6.57 21.42
CA PRO A 561 24.85 -7.17 20.82
C PRO A 561 24.55 -7.92 19.51
N LYS A 562 23.27 -8.24 19.24
CA LYS A 562 22.85 -9.03 18.07
C LYS A 562 22.81 -8.22 16.79
N LEU A 563 22.63 -8.91 15.67
CA LEU A 563 22.64 -8.33 14.33
C LEU A 563 21.71 -7.11 14.19
N LEU A 564 20.48 -7.18 14.72
CA LEU A 564 19.54 -6.04 14.65
C LEU A 564 20.07 -4.77 15.32
N GLY A 565 20.72 -4.90 16.49
CA GLY A 565 21.33 -3.76 17.18
C GLY A 565 22.46 -3.15 16.33
N GLN A 566 23.29 -4.01 15.75
CA GLN A 566 24.39 -3.58 14.88
C GLN A 566 23.85 -2.83 13.65
N LEU A 567 22.88 -3.42 12.94
CA LEU A 567 22.21 -2.81 11.78
C LEU A 567 21.58 -1.46 12.13
N PHE A 568 20.90 -1.34 13.28
CA PHE A 568 20.28 -0.08 13.72
C PHE A 568 21.30 1.05 13.90
N ARG A 569 22.46 0.74 14.49
CA ARG A 569 23.52 1.73 14.78
C ARG A 569 24.29 2.16 13.53
N ARG A 570 24.35 1.32 12.50
CA ARG A 570 25.06 1.60 11.23
C ARG A 570 24.35 2.63 10.35
N VAL A 571 23.02 2.75 10.42
CA VAL A 571 22.27 3.63 9.52
C VAL A 571 22.46 5.12 9.89
N PRO A 572 22.99 5.96 8.97
CA PRO A 572 23.33 7.36 9.23
C PRO A 572 22.14 8.31 9.03
N VAL A 573 21.07 8.17 9.82
CA VAL A 573 19.95 9.11 9.80
C VAL A 573 20.36 10.42 10.49
N LYS A 574 20.17 11.56 9.81
CA LYS A 574 20.32 12.91 10.37
C LYS A 574 18.95 13.51 10.63
N ASP A 575 18.87 14.37 11.65
CA ASP A 575 17.70 15.22 11.84
C ASP A 575 17.76 16.37 10.84
N TRP A 576 16.82 16.39 9.90
CA TRP A 576 16.73 17.40 8.84
C TRP A 576 15.27 17.69 8.52
N MET A 577 14.98 18.92 8.12
CA MET A 577 13.69 19.37 7.58
C MET A 577 13.90 20.17 6.30
N PRO A 578 12.92 20.17 5.37
CA PRO A 578 12.93 21.02 4.19
C PRO A 578 13.24 22.47 4.54
N GLN A 579 14.16 23.07 3.79
CA GLN A 579 14.60 24.45 4.00
C GLN A 579 13.78 25.39 3.12
N GLU A 580 13.47 26.57 3.66
CA GLU A 580 12.92 27.67 2.87
C GLU A 580 13.96 28.16 1.86
N TRP A 581 13.48 28.76 0.78
CA TRP A 581 14.35 29.37 -0.22
C TRP A 581 15.24 30.43 0.44
N ASN A 582 16.55 30.35 0.20
CA ASN A 582 17.55 31.15 0.88
C ASN A 582 17.98 32.42 0.12
N GLU A 583 17.24 32.81 -0.92
CA GLU A 583 17.46 34.01 -1.75
C GLU A 583 18.78 34.05 -2.54
N THR A 584 19.58 32.98 -2.53
CA THR A 584 20.92 33.00 -3.15
C THR A 584 20.94 32.62 -4.64
N HIS A 585 19.90 31.95 -5.13
CA HIS A 585 19.79 31.45 -6.51
C HIS A 585 18.33 31.50 -6.97
N THR A 586 18.06 31.36 -8.28
CA THR A 586 16.68 31.16 -8.76
C THR A 586 16.12 29.83 -8.22
N PRO A 587 14.88 29.77 -7.72
CA PRO A 587 14.37 28.57 -7.06
C PRO A 587 14.18 27.38 -8.01
N SER A 588 13.85 27.62 -9.29
CA SER A 588 13.52 26.57 -10.25
C SER A 588 14.67 26.13 -11.16
N GLY A 589 15.67 26.98 -11.37
CA GLY A 589 16.67 26.81 -12.43
C GLY A 589 16.07 26.88 -13.85
N GLY A 590 14.94 27.58 -14.02
CA GLY A 590 14.12 27.55 -15.23
C GLY A 590 14.86 27.90 -16.52
N ASP A 591 15.79 28.86 -16.48
CA ASP A 591 16.58 29.27 -17.66
C ASP A 591 17.40 28.11 -18.24
N LEU A 592 17.94 27.23 -17.39
CA LEU A 592 18.72 26.05 -17.81
C LEU A 592 17.80 25.00 -18.46
N VAL A 593 16.60 24.81 -17.90
CA VAL A 593 15.59 23.89 -18.45
C VAL A 593 15.12 24.37 -19.82
N GLU A 594 14.80 25.66 -19.95
CA GLU A 594 14.42 26.26 -21.24
C GLU A 594 15.53 26.16 -22.28
N HIS A 595 16.79 26.42 -21.87
CA HIS A 595 17.93 26.24 -22.75
C HIS A 595 18.03 24.80 -23.25
N ALA A 596 17.91 23.82 -22.35
CA ALA A 596 17.95 22.40 -22.70
C ALA A 596 16.79 22.00 -23.64
N LEU A 597 15.56 22.49 -23.39
CA LEU A 597 14.41 22.24 -24.26
C LEU A 597 14.64 22.75 -25.69
N ARG A 598 15.26 23.93 -25.86
CA ARG A 598 15.61 24.48 -27.18
C ARG A 598 16.61 23.58 -27.94
N GLN A 599 17.41 22.77 -27.27
CA GLN A 599 18.37 21.84 -27.89
C GLN A 599 17.77 20.49 -28.31
N VAL A 600 16.50 20.21 -27.98
CA VAL A 600 15.87 18.89 -28.24
C VAL A 600 15.54 18.66 -29.73
N GLY A 601 15.49 19.73 -30.54
CA GLY A 601 15.09 19.65 -31.96
C GLY A 601 13.57 19.67 -32.17
N LEU A 602 12.84 20.42 -31.33
CA LEU A 602 11.36 20.45 -31.28
C LEU A 602 10.67 20.72 -32.62
N TYR A 603 11.26 21.56 -33.49
CA TYR A 603 10.71 21.87 -34.80
C TYR A 603 10.54 20.62 -35.68
N GLY A 604 11.49 19.68 -35.62
CA GLY A 604 11.41 18.42 -36.36
C GLY A 604 10.31 17.48 -35.85
N LEU A 605 9.77 17.75 -34.67
CA LEU A 605 8.69 17.00 -34.02
C LEU A 605 7.33 17.71 -34.11
N GLY A 606 7.25 18.85 -34.82
CA GLY A 606 6.03 19.68 -34.86
C GLY A 606 5.73 20.44 -33.56
N LEU A 607 6.70 20.54 -32.65
CA LEU A 607 6.56 21.18 -31.34
C LEU A 607 7.22 22.58 -31.33
N SER A 608 6.67 23.51 -30.52
CA SER A 608 7.14 24.90 -30.48
C SER A 608 7.14 25.48 -29.07
N LEU A 609 8.18 26.26 -28.75
CA LEU A 609 8.30 27.07 -27.53
C LEU A 609 7.96 28.54 -27.81
N ALA A 610 7.07 28.80 -28.77
CA ALA A 610 6.59 30.15 -29.04
C ALA A 610 5.90 30.74 -27.80
N ALA A 611 5.93 32.06 -27.67
CA ALA A 611 5.20 32.74 -26.61
C ALA A 611 3.71 32.33 -26.65
N PRO A 612 3.11 31.93 -25.51
CA PRO A 612 1.68 31.69 -25.43
C PRO A 612 0.88 32.91 -25.86
N SER A 613 -0.33 32.69 -26.38
CA SER A 613 -1.29 33.78 -26.57
C SER A 613 -1.78 34.29 -25.21
N ASP A 614 -2.10 35.58 -25.10
CA ASP A 614 -2.58 36.20 -23.86
C ASP A 614 -3.74 35.41 -23.23
N GLU A 615 -4.73 34.96 -24.03
CA GLU A 615 -5.85 34.15 -23.54
C GLU A 615 -5.42 32.82 -22.90
N LEU A 616 -4.42 32.15 -23.48
CA LEU A 616 -3.93 30.86 -22.97
C LEU A 616 -3.03 31.06 -21.75
N GLN A 617 -2.28 32.16 -21.74
CA GLN A 617 -1.47 32.57 -20.59
C GLN A 617 -2.37 32.83 -19.37
N GLU A 618 -3.43 33.63 -19.54
CA GLU A 618 -4.43 33.89 -18.50
C GLU A 618 -5.10 32.58 -18.03
N GLU A 619 -5.50 31.70 -18.95
CA GLU A 619 -6.07 30.39 -18.61
C GLU A 619 -5.14 29.55 -17.72
N MET A 620 -3.85 29.49 -18.05
CA MET A 620 -2.87 28.74 -17.26
C MET A 620 -2.55 29.40 -15.91
N GLU A 621 -2.62 30.73 -15.83
CA GLU A 621 -2.49 31.46 -14.56
C GLU A 621 -3.66 31.17 -13.60
N TYR A 622 -4.89 31.08 -14.13
CA TYR A 622 -6.04 30.63 -13.33
C TYR A 622 -5.89 29.18 -12.85
N LEU A 623 -5.41 28.28 -13.73
CA LEU A 623 -5.17 26.89 -13.37
C LEU A 623 -4.08 26.76 -12.29
N LEU A 624 -3.02 27.57 -12.39
CA LEU A 624 -1.96 27.65 -11.39
C LEU A 624 -2.49 28.11 -10.02
N ASP A 625 -3.30 29.18 -9.97
CA ASP A 625 -3.89 29.67 -8.71
C ASP A 625 -4.81 28.62 -8.05
N ASP A 626 -5.71 27.98 -8.81
CA ASP A 626 -6.58 26.91 -8.30
C ASP A 626 -5.75 25.72 -7.78
N TYR A 627 -4.70 25.33 -8.51
CA TYR A 627 -3.78 24.28 -8.08
C TYR A 627 -3.09 24.64 -6.75
N CYS A 628 -2.50 25.83 -6.63
CA CYS A 628 -1.79 26.27 -5.43
C CYS A 628 -2.71 26.29 -4.20
N GLN A 629 -3.95 26.77 -4.34
CA GLN A 629 -4.94 26.79 -3.26
C GLN A 629 -5.32 25.36 -2.81
N ARG A 630 -5.57 24.45 -3.76
CA ARG A 630 -5.90 23.05 -3.45
C ARG A 630 -4.73 22.30 -2.82
N LEU A 631 -3.52 22.52 -3.32
CA LEU A 631 -2.31 21.91 -2.77
C LEU A 631 -2.06 22.38 -1.33
N LEU A 632 -2.24 23.68 -1.04
CA LEU A 632 -2.12 24.23 0.30
C LEU A 632 -3.20 23.67 1.26
N ALA A 633 -4.43 23.44 0.76
CA ALA A 633 -5.49 22.80 1.55
C ALA A 633 -5.11 21.36 1.94
N ILE A 634 -4.50 20.60 1.02
CA ILE A 634 -3.96 19.27 1.31
C ILE A 634 -2.85 19.38 2.36
N ALA A 635 -1.88 20.29 2.17
CA ALA A 635 -0.77 20.52 3.08
C ALA A 635 -1.20 20.84 4.52
N THR A 636 -2.24 21.66 4.65
CA THR A 636 -2.83 22.07 5.93
C THR A 636 -3.60 20.93 6.59
N THR A 637 -4.17 20.00 5.81
CA THR A 637 -4.93 18.86 6.32
C THR A 637 -4.02 17.83 7.01
N TYR A 638 -2.83 17.61 6.45
CA TYR A 638 -1.91 16.54 6.86
C TYR A 638 -0.78 17.00 7.81
N THR A 639 -0.74 18.28 8.18
CA THR A 639 0.18 18.78 9.21
C THR A 639 -0.16 18.20 10.60
N MET A 640 0.89 17.90 11.38
CA MET A 640 0.75 17.53 12.79
C MET A 640 0.69 18.73 13.73
N SER A 641 1.05 19.90 13.24
CA SER A 641 0.98 21.13 14.03
C SER A 641 -0.47 21.55 14.24
N LYS A 642 -0.75 22.10 15.43
CA LYS A 642 -2.02 22.80 15.69
C LYS A 642 -1.94 24.28 15.31
N ASN A 643 -0.75 24.76 14.95
CA ASN A 643 -0.57 26.12 14.46
C ASN A 643 -1.10 26.22 13.03
N LYS A 644 -1.93 27.24 12.77
CA LYS A 644 -2.53 27.48 11.46
C LYS A 644 -1.50 27.87 10.40
N ASP A 645 -0.35 28.38 10.83
CA ASP A 645 0.72 28.84 9.94
C ASP A 645 1.71 27.72 9.58
N VAL A 646 1.50 26.49 10.07
CA VAL A 646 2.40 25.35 9.83
C VAL A 646 1.70 24.29 9.00
N TYR A 647 2.12 24.15 7.76
CA TYR A 647 1.65 23.15 6.80
C TYR A 647 2.78 22.21 6.40
N VAL A 648 2.43 21.08 5.80
CA VAL A 648 3.42 20.18 5.15
C VAL A 648 4.11 20.94 4.01
N SER A 649 5.41 20.80 3.85
CA SER A 649 6.13 21.51 2.77
C SER A 649 5.80 20.95 1.38
N GLU A 650 5.99 21.77 0.35
CA GLU A 650 5.80 21.34 -1.04
C GLU A 650 6.70 20.14 -1.41
N SER A 651 7.94 20.12 -0.90
CA SER A 651 8.88 19.01 -1.11
C SER A 651 8.45 17.70 -0.47
N GLU A 652 7.81 17.76 0.70
CA GLU A 652 7.20 16.60 1.35
C GLU A 652 6.04 16.05 0.50
N LEU A 653 5.14 16.92 0.02
CA LEU A 653 4.03 16.52 -0.86
C LEU A 653 4.54 15.89 -2.17
N VAL A 654 5.53 16.52 -2.80
CA VAL A 654 6.07 16.10 -4.09
C VAL A 654 6.87 14.80 -4.00
N SER A 655 7.65 14.63 -2.93
CA SER A 655 8.34 13.36 -2.65
C SER A 655 7.40 12.25 -2.18
N GLY A 656 6.17 12.59 -1.77
CA GLY A 656 5.19 11.66 -1.22
C GLY A 656 5.54 11.19 0.20
N THR A 657 6.09 12.08 1.02
CA THR A 657 6.56 11.79 2.38
C THR A 657 6.07 12.84 3.39
N ILE A 658 6.19 12.55 4.69
CA ILE A 658 6.00 13.53 5.78
C ILE A 658 7.20 13.41 6.69
N MET A 659 8.00 14.47 6.88
CA MET A 659 9.24 14.48 7.65
C MET A 659 9.05 14.67 9.14
N ALA A 660 7.90 15.22 9.57
CA ALA A 660 7.55 15.32 10.98
C ALA A 660 7.68 13.96 11.69
N ASN A 661 8.15 13.97 12.94
CA ASN A 661 8.27 12.74 13.74
C ASN A 661 6.89 12.30 14.24
N TRP A 662 6.53 11.04 13.98
CA TRP A 662 5.28 10.45 14.47
C TRP A 662 5.55 9.44 15.57
N SER A 663 4.80 9.55 16.66
CA SER A 663 4.85 8.53 17.72
C SER A 663 4.28 7.17 17.26
N ASP A 664 3.44 7.17 16.23
CA ASP A 664 2.84 6.00 15.61
C ASP A 664 3.15 5.97 14.10
N HIS A 665 4.09 5.11 13.72
CA HIS A 665 4.56 4.99 12.34
C HIS A 665 3.49 4.45 11.38
N HIS A 666 2.57 3.60 11.86
CA HIS A 666 1.50 3.08 11.00
C HIS A 666 0.61 4.22 10.52
N ARG A 667 0.28 5.12 11.44
CA ARG A 667 -0.55 6.28 11.16
C ARG A 667 0.12 7.30 10.24
N ARG A 668 1.45 7.49 10.38
CA ARG A 668 2.22 8.29 9.42
C ARG A 668 2.05 7.72 8.02
N ARG A 669 2.15 6.40 7.86
CA ARG A 669 1.99 5.72 6.57
C ARG A 669 0.58 5.89 6.00
N GLU A 670 -0.46 5.80 6.82
CA GLU A 670 -1.83 6.06 6.36
C GLU A 670 -2.07 7.52 5.98
N ALA A 671 -1.57 8.46 6.78
CA ALA A 671 -1.63 9.88 6.46
C ALA A 671 -0.91 10.18 5.15
N VAL A 672 0.29 9.63 4.96
CA VAL A 672 1.05 9.70 3.69
C VAL A 672 0.26 9.07 2.55
N GLY A 673 -0.34 7.89 2.73
CA GLY A 673 -1.14 7.24 1.68
C GLY A 673 -2.35 8.07 1.26
N ALA A 674 -3.11 8.61 2.21
CA ALA A 674 -4.27 9.45 1.93
C ALA A 674 -3.87 10.81 1.32
N MET A 675 -2.75 11.39 1.77
CA MET A 675 -2.15 12.59 1.19
C MET A 675 -1.71 12.35 -0.26
N ASN A 676 -1.04 11.22 -0.52
CA ASN A 676 -0.57 10.84 -1.85
C ASN A 676 -1.75 10.61 -2.81
N LEU A 677 -2.86 10.03 -2.34
CA LEU A 677 -4.09 9.88 -3.12
C LEU A 677 -4.68 11.25 -3.52
N GLN A 678 -4.82 12.18 -2.57
CA GLN A 678 -5.37 13.51 -2.88
C GLN A 678 -4.46 14.33 -3.79
N THR A 679 -3.14 14.28 -3.58
CA THR A 679 -2.18 14.94 -4.46
C THR A 679 -2.16 14.30 -5.84
N HIS A 680 -2.30 12.97 -5.95
CA HIS A 680 -2.40 12.28 -7.23
C HIS A 680 -3.62 12.75 -8.03
N GLU A 681 -4.81 12.78 -7.41
CA GLU A 681 -6.03 13.28 -8.07
C GLU A 681 -5.91 14.75 -8.48
N LEU A 682 -5.27 15.60 -7.66
CA LEU A 682 -5.01 16.99 -8.00
C LEU A 682 -4.09 17.11 -9.23
N VAL A 683 -2.96 16.38 -9.23
CA VAL A 683 -2.00 16.38 -10.34
C VAL A 683 -2.64 15.84 -11.62
N ARG A 684 -3.43 14.76 -11.52
CA ARG A 684 -4.20 14.19 -12.63
C ARG A 684 -5.16 15.22 -13.22
N ALA A 685 -5.92 15.94 -12.39
CA ALA A 685 -6.82 16.99 -12.85
C ALA A 685 -6.08 18.11 -13.60
N VAL A 686 -4.97 18.61 -13.05
CA VAL A 686 -4.14 19.63 -13.73
C VAL A 686 -3.62 19.14 -15.08
N ARG A 687 -3.12 17.89 -15.13
CA ARG A 687 -2.64 17.27 -16.38
C ARG A 687 -3.74 17.11 -17.42
N ALA A 688 -4.97 16.80 -16.99
CA ALA A 688 -6.13 16.72 -17.87
C ALA A 688 -6.48 18.08 -18.47
N GLU A 689 -6.48 19.15 -17.67
CA GLU A 689 -6.72 20.53 -18.15
C GLU A 689 -5.65 20.98 -19.17
N MET A 690 -4.42 20.48 -19.07
CA MET A 690 -3.36 20.73 -20.06
C MET A 690 -3.59 20.03 -21.42
N ARG A 691 -4.53 19.08 -21.57
CA ARG A 691 -4.76 18.34 -22.84
C ARG A 691 -5.49 19.10 -23.95
N GLY A 692 -6.25 20.16 -23.64
CA GLY A 692 -6.90 21.02 -24.64
C GLY A 692 -7.94 20.35 -25.55
N GLY A 693 -9.24 20.50 -25.23
CA GLY A 693 -10.36 20.32 -26.16
C GLY A 693 -11.04 18.92 -26.22
N SER A 694 -12.37 18.94 -26.04
CA SER A 694 -13.37 17.85 -26.05
C SER A 694 -13.46 16.95 -24.80
N THR A 695 -14.42 17.29 -23.94
CA THR A 695 -15.12 16.39 -23.02
C THR A 695 -15.62 15.14 -23.74
N THR A 696 -14.80 14.09 -23.80
CA THR A 696 -15.23 12.73 -24.09
C THR A 696 -14.22 11.76 -23.46
N THR A 697 -14.77 10.83 -22.67
CA THR A 697 -14.18 9.67 -21.98
C THR A 697 -13.17 9.96 -20.86
N HIS A 698 -13.70 9.89 -19.62
CA HIS A 698 -13.00 9.97 -18.33
C HIS A 698 -12.47 8.60 -17.85
N GLU A 699 -12.25 7.66 -18.75
CA GLU A 699 -11.74 6.33 -18.43
C GLU A 699 -10.49 6.12 -19.29
N ASP A 700 -9.50 5.41 -18.76
CA ASP A 700 -8.20 5.07 -19.41
C ASP A 700 -7.00 5.98 -19.04
N GLU A 701 -6.66 6.03 -17.74
CA GLU A 701 -5.25 6.28 -17.33
C GLU A 701 -4.67 5.16 -16.44
N ASP A 702 -5.31 3.99 -16.38
CA ASP A 702 -4.71 2.80 -15.73
C ASP A 702 -4.09 1.79 -16.72
N GLU A 703 -4.15 2.04 -18.03
CA GLU A 703 -3.47 1.20 -19.02
C GLU A 703 -2.14 1.79 -19.45
N GLU A 704 -1.10 1.24 -18.85
CA GLU A 704 0.22 1.20 -19.43
C GLU A 704 0.19 0.45 -20.76
N TYR A 705 0.22 1.20 -21.87
CA TYR A 705 0.48 0.76 -23.25
C TYR A 705 0.18 -0.74 -23.50
N THR A 706 -1.10 -1.07 -23.55
CA THR A 706 -1.63 -2.27 -24.18
C THR A 706 -1.64 -2.01 -25.69
N ASP A 707 -0.73 -2.70 -26.36
CA ASP A 707 -0.51 -2.64 -27.80
C ASP A 707 -1.54 -3.57 -28.46
N ASP A 708 -2.79 -3.12 -28.59
CA ASP A 708 -3.83 -3.80 -29.39
C ASP A 708 -3.97 -3.06 -30.73
N PHE A 709 -3.16 -3.49 -31.70
CA PHE A 709 -3.31 -3.16 -33.12
C PHE A 709 -4.56 -3.84 -33.68
N ASP A 710 -5.66 -3.11 -33.82
CA ASP A 710 -6.73 -3.45 -34.75
C ASP A 710 -6.55 -2.57 -36.01
N TRP A 711 -6.27 -3.23 -37.12
CA TRP A 711 -6.02 -2.63 -38.43
C TRP A 711 -7.32 -2.17 -39.07
N ASP A 712 -7.49 -0.85 -39.28
CA ASP A 712 -8.00 -0.24 -40.54
C ASP A 712 -8.27 1.29 -40.38
N GLU A 713 -7.46 2.12 -41.08
CA GLU A 713 -7.67 3.51 -41.61
C GLU A 713 -6.49 4.49 -41.37
N ASP A 714 -5.37 4.25 -42.06
CA ASP A 714 -4.00 4.75 -41.80
C ASP A 714 -3.57 6.16 -42.30
N GLU A 715 -4.46 7.14 -42.49
CA GLU A 715 -3.99 8.52 -42.84
C GLU A 715 -4.60 9.63 -41.97
N ASP A 716 -5.86 9.54 -41.57
CA ASP A 716 -6.51 10.61 -40.80
C ASP A 716 -6.13 10.61 -39.31
N ASP A 717 -5.73 9.48 -38.75
CA ASP A 717 -5.44 9.37 -37.32
C ASP A 717 -4.03 9.86 -36.95
N TYR A 718 -3.04 9.66 -37.84
CA TYR A 718 -1.70 10.21 -37.66
C TYR A 718 -1.69 11.74 -37.52
N TYR A 719 -2.40 12.45 -38.42
CA TYR A 719 -2.47 13.91 -38.38
C TYR A 719 -3.28 14.43 -37.18
N LYS A 720 -4.33 13.71 -36.76
CA LYS A 720 -5.09 14.05 -35.55
C LYS A 720 -4.23 13.90 -34.30
N GLU A 721 -3.51 12.79 -34.17
CA GLU A 721 -2.65 12.52 -33.02
C GLU A 721 -1.49 13.52 -32.94
N SER A 722 -0.81 13.77 -34.06
CA SER A 722 0.26 14.78 -34.14
C SER A 722 -0.23 16.18 -33.74
N ARG A 723 -1.43 16.57 -34.20
CA ARG A 723 -2.05 17.85 -33.81
C ARG A 723 -2.43 17.91 -32.35
N HIS A 724 -2.96 16.82 -31.79
CA HIS A 724 -3.30 16.71 -30.37
C HIS A 724 -2.06 16.83 -29.48
N ILE A 725 -0.96 16.17 -29.88
CA ILE A 725 0.34 16.26 -29.20
C ILE A 725 0.87 17.70 -29.22
N ALA A 726 0.82 18.37 -30.37
CA ALA A 726 1.30 19.75 -30.50
C ALA A 726 0.47 20.75 -29.66
N GLU A 727 -0.86 20.62 -29.66
CA GLU A 727 -1.73 21.51 -28.86
C GLU A 727 -1.55 21.27 -27.36
N THR A 728 -1.50 20.01 -26.92
CA THR A 728 -1.20 19.68 -25.53
C THR A 728 0.17 20.23 -25.12
N PHE A 729 1.18 20.14 -26.00
CA PHE A 729 2.52 20.65 -25.71
C PHE A 729 2.51 22.17 -25.54
N LYS A 730 1.77 22.89 -26.40
CA LYS A 730 1.62 24.34 -26.32
C LYS A 730 0.96 24.76 -24.99
N ARG A 731 -0.07 24.05 -24.54
CA ARG A 731 -0.72 24.31 -23.24
C ARG A 731 0.20 24.01 -22.06
N ALA A 732 0.92 22.89 -22.10
CA ALA A 732 1.92 22.56 -21.09
C ALA A 732 3.06 23.61 -21.03
N TRP A 733 3.52 24.10 -22.19
CA TRP A 733 4.49 25.19 -22.26
C TRP A 733 3.95 26.50 -21.68
N ALA A 734 2.69 26.85 -21.95
CA ALA A 734 2.06 28.01 -21.31
C ALA A 734 1.96 27.86 -19.79
N GLY A 735 1.64 26.65 -19.29
CA GLY A 735 1.68 26.34 -17.86
C GLY A 735 3.07 26.52 -17.25
N TRP A 736 4.12 26.10 -17.95
CA TRP A 736 5.50 26.35 -17.55
C TRP A 736 5.82 27.86 -17.49
N CYS A 737 5.44 28.62 -18.52
CA CYS A 737 5.64 30.08 -18.55
C CYS A 737 4.90 30.80 -17.42
N ALA A 738 3.66 30.40 -17.09
CA ALA A 738 2.91 30.95 -15.96
C ALA A 738 3.63 30.72 -14.63
N ALA A 739 4.11 29.49 -14.38
CA ALA A 739 4.87 29.17 -13.18
C ALA A 739 6.18 29.96 -13.07
N GLU A 740 6.98 30.00 -14.14
CA GLU A 740 8.25 30.72 -14.15
C GLU A 740 8.07 32.24 -14.03
N THR A 741 6.99 32.79 -14.58
CA THR A 741 6.65 34.21 -14.41
C THR A 741 6.31 34.52 -12.96
N LEU A 742 5.48 33.69 -12.32
CA LEU A 742 5.14 33.86 -10.91
C LEU A 742 6.38 33.67 -10.01
N LEU A 743 7.24 32.69 -10.26
CA LEU A 743 8.48 32.50 -9.48
C LEU A 743 9.46 33.66 -9.59
N ARG A 744 9.46 34.43 -10.69
CA ARG A 744 10.27 35.67 -10.80
C ARG A 744 9.73 36.81 -9.93
N VAL A 745 8.42 36.83 -9.69
CA VAL A 745 7.74 37.86 -8.90
C VAL A 745 7.67 37.48 -7.42
N GLU A 746 7.33 36.22 -7.15
CA GLU A 746 7.15 35.62 -5.83
C GLU A 746 7.88 34.26 -5.75
N PRO A 747 9.21 34.26 -5.56
CA PRO A 747 10.02 33.04 -5.58
C PRO A 747 9.68 32.02 -4.48
N ALA A 748 9.08 32.49 -3.38
CA ALA A 748 8.66 31.67 -2.24
C ALA A 748 7.18 31.22 -2.34
N SER A 749 6.52 31.41 -3.49
CA SER A 749 5.12 31.01 -3.69
C SER A 749 4.95 29.49 -3.54
N TYR A 750 3.96 29.09 -2.73
CA TYR A 750 3.69 27.69 -2.42
C TYR A 750 2.94 27.00 -3.57
N GLY A 751 3.51 25.92 -4.11
CA GLY A 751 2.89 25.13 -5.20
C GLY A 751 3.40 25.50 -6.59
N THR A 752 3.99 26.68 -6.78
CA THR A 752 4.37 27.15 -8.12
C THR A 752 5.46 26.29 -8.75
N GLN A 753 6.45 25.83 -7.97
CA GLN A 753 7.51 24.97 -8.48
C GLN A 753 6.98 23.61 -8.93
N SER A 754 6.09 22.99 -8.14
CA SER A 754 5.50 21.69 -8.45
C SER A 754 4.56 21.77 -9.65
N PHE A 755 3.81 22.86 -9.81
CA PHE A 755 3.04 23.11 -11.04
C PHE A 755 3.96 23.16 -12.27
N GLY A 756 5.09 23.88 -12.18
CA GLY A 756 6.12 23.88 -13.20
C GLY A 756 6.65 22.47 -13.51
N LEU A 757 6.92 21.64 -12.49
CA LEU A 757 7.34 20.25 -12.69
C LEU A 757 6.27 19.39 -13.40
N ILE A 758 4.98 19.59 -13.10
CA ILE A 758 3.87 18.92 -13.80
C ILE A 758 3.88 19.28 -15.29
N ALA A 759 3.97 20.58 -15.59
CA ALA A 759 4.04 21.09 -16.96
C ALA A 759 5.27 20.54 -17.71
N LEU A 760 6.45 20.55 -17.07
CA LEU A 760 7.67 19.98 -17.63
C LEU A 760 7.55 18.48 -17.90
N GLY A 761 7.01 17.73 -16.94
CA GLY A 761 6.75 16.30 -17.11
C GLY A 761 5.86 16.03 -18.32
N ARG A 762 4.79 16.82 -18.48
CA ARG A 762 3.89 16.69 -19.63
C ARG A 762 4.58 17.01 -20.95
N MET A 763 5.38 18.07 -21.03
CA MET A 763 6.16 18.39 -22.22
C MET A 763 7.11 17.24 -22.62
N LEU A 764 7.81 16.65 -21.64
CA LEU A 764 8.78 15.57 -21.89
C LEU A 764 8.12 14.26 -22.33
N GLU A 765 6.92 13.95 -21.83
CA GLU A 765 6.12 12.82 -22.33
C GLU A 765 5.72 13.01 -23.80
N LEU A 766 5.23 14.21 -24.15
CA LEU A 766 4.82 14.53 -25.52
C LEU A 766 5.99 14.53 -26.50
N ILE A 767 7.18 14.93 -26.06
CA ILE A 767 8.41 14.80 -26.86
C ILE A 767 8.71 13.31 -27.16
N LYS A 768 8.46 12.40 -26.21
CA LYS A 768 8.65 10.95 -26.46
C LYS A 768 7.60 10.42 -27.43
N ALA A 769 6.33 10.78 -27.24
CA ALA A 769 5.25 10.38 -28.14
C ALA A 769 5.51 10.89 -29.57
N ALA A 770 5.87 12.16 -29.73
CA ALA A 770 6.20 12.73 -31.04
C ALA A 770 7.40 12.02 -31.72
N ARG A 771 8.39 11.57 -30.95
CA ARG A 771 9.53 10.78 -31.46
C ARG A 771 9.16 9.35 -31.86
N GLN A 772 8.02 8.81 -31.42
CA GLN A 772 7.52 7.51 -31.84
C GLN A 772 6.71 7.61 -33.14
N LEU A 773 6.14 8.78 -33.41
CA LEU A 773 5.40 9.08 -34.64
C LEU A 773 6.31 9.40 -35.85
N VAL A 774 7.50 9.95 -35.60
CA VAL A 774 8.52 10.29 -36.62
C VAL A 774 9.55 9.18 -36.72
#